data_AF-A0A2T4THF2-F1
#
_entry.id   AF-A0A2T4THF2-F1
#
_cell.length_a   1.000
_cell.length_b   1.000
_cell.length_c   1.000
_cell.angle_alpha   90.00
_cell.angle_beta   90.00
_cell.angle_gamma   90.00
#
_symmetry.space_group_name_H-M   'P 1'
#
loop_
_entity.id
_entity.type
_entity.pdbx_description
1 polymer ?
#
loop_
_entity_poly.entity_id
_entity_poly.type
_entity_poly.pdbx_seq_one_letter_code
_entity_poly.pdbx_strand_id
1 'polypeptide(L)'
;MIESIGEETFNFQDERFADIQLLRYRLPDFESLTIRQKQLIYCLSQATLFGRDITFDQFGKYNLRIRKTLEAVYLNYNGEKLDYNFRALEEYLKHVWFANGIYHHYACDKFSPLFTEDFFRKEVLALEVNQLPLNEGETVTSLLDELCPVIFDPTVLPKRVDKSDGKDIVRSSACNYYDGVSQQEVEEFYAKLKQEGPISEVPSYGLNSTLVKEGDLIREDVWKIEGKYGAAIRQIVFWLNCAKEFVENKRQHRVIELLIRYYETGDLHDFDTYSIEWLREQNGRIDFINGFIEVYGDPMGLKGSWEGIVEYKDLKATHRTQTISANAQWFEDHSPIKPLFRKEVVKGVTANVVCAAMLGGDEYPSSAIGINLPNADWIRAEYGSKSVTISNLTHAYNMAAKGNGFREEFVIDDDTRRLLELYADKTDDLHTDLHECLGHGSGRLLPGTDPDALKNYGNTIEEARADLFGLYYIADLKLLELGLLDNEEAYKAQYYSYMMNGLLTQQVRIKPGKQIEESHMQNRALIAQWALELGKDDNVVELVTREDGKTGQSKTFVRINDYETLRYIFAYQLAEIQRIKSEGDFYMARALVEKYAIKLNPVLHAEVLRRYENLNIVPYKGFINPVLTPVYNDFGEVIDVVVDYSESYTEQMLRYSRDYQTL
;
A
#
# COMPACT_ATOMS: atom_id res chain seq x y z
N MET A 1 -19.11 -14.67 -19.11
CA MET A 1 -20.20 -15.47 -18.51
C MET A 1 -19.76 -16.87 -18.04
N ILE A 2 -18.46 -17.11 -17.81
CA ILE A 2 -17.95 -18.31 -17.08
C ILE A 2 -17.36 -17.92 -15.70
N GLU A 3 -17.11 -16.63 -15.44
CA GLU A 3 -16.59 -16.11 -14.16
C GLU A 3 -17.60 -16.14 -13.00
N SER A 4 -18.90 -16.32 -13.25
CA SER A 4 -19.92 -15.97 -12.24
C SER A 4 -20.26 -17.05 -11.21
N ILE A 5 -19.92 -18.33 -11.39
CA ILE A 5 -20.38 -19.39 -10.47
C ILE A 5 -19.45 -19.55 -9.26
N GLY A 6 -18.15 -19.27 -9.41
CA GLY A 6 -17.18 -19.40 -8.33
C GLY A 6 -16.97 -18.15 -7.48
N GLU A 7 -17.31 -16.97 -7.99
CA GLU A 7 -17.20 -15.68 -7.28
C GLU A 7 -18.33 -15.47 -6.27
N GLU A 8 -19.56 -15.88 -6.58
CA GLU A 8 -20.71 -15.75 -5.67
C GLU A 8 -20.56 -16.57 -4.37
N THR A 9 -19.67 -17.56 -4.35
CA THR A 9 -19.41 -18.42 -3.17
C THR A 9 -18.14 -18.08 -2.40
N PHE A 10 -17.29 -17.19 -2.90
CA PHE A 10 -16.01 -16.85 -2.23
C PHE A 10 -16.23 -15.75 -1.19
N ASN A 11 -15.86 -16.01 0.05
CA ASN A 11 -15.98 -15.00 1.10
C ASN A 11 -14.72 -14.12 1.15
N PHE A 12 -14.85 -12.89 0.65
CA PHE A 12 -13.78 -11.89 0.68
C PHE A 12 -13.56 -11.27 2.06
N GLN A 13 -14.54 -11.35 2.96
CA GLN A 13 -14.43 -10.87 4.33
C GLN A 13 -14.11 -12.02 5.27
N ASP A 14 -13.04 -11.92 6.04
CA ASP A 14 -12.72 -12.86 7.10
C ASP A 14 -13.01 -12.23 8.47
N GLU A 15 -12.15 -12.47 9.45
CA GLU A 15 -12.30 -11.94 10.78
C GLU A 15 -12.10 -10.42 10.89
N ARG A 16 -12.75 -9.86 11.91
CA ARG A 16 -12.65 -8.47 12.32
C ARG A 16 -12.23 -8.42 13.79
N PHE A 17 -11.28 -7.56 14.11
CA PHE A 17 -10.87 -7.25 15.47
C PHE A 17 -10.47 -5.77 15.56
N ALA A 18 -10.80 -5.13 16.68
CA ALA A 18 -10.63 -3.69 16.87
C ALA A 18 -11.06 -2.83 15.65
N ASP A 19 -10.12 -2.10 15.06
CA ASP A 19 -10.28 -1.23 13.89
C ASP A 19 -9.75 -1.84 12.57
N ILE A 20 -9.54 -3.17 12.56
CA ILE A 20 -9.03 -3.94 11.43
C ILE A 20 -10.10 -4.93 10.94
N GLN A 21 -10.23 -5.04 9.61
CA GLN A 21 -10.96 -6.11 8.94
C GLN A 21 -10.02 -6.86 8.03
N LEU A 22 -9.89 -8.16 8.23
CA LEU A 22 -9.15 -9.00 7.32
C LEU A 22 -9.99 -9.40 6.13
N LEU A 23 -9.33 -9.36 4.98
CA LEU A 23 -9.85 -9.72 3.69
C LEU A 23 -9.08 -10.92 3.13
N ARG A 24 -9.69 -11.57 2.15
CA ARG A 24 -9.02 -12.57 1.30
C ARG A 24 -8.98 -12.08 -0.13
N TYR A 25 -7.95 -12.48 -0.86
CA TYR A 25 -7.83 -12.23 -2.29
C TYR A 25 -7.68 -13.55 -3.05
N ARG A 26 -8.25 -13.61 -4.25
CA ARG A 26 -8.08 -14.76 -5.15
C ARG A 26 -6.85 -14.57 -6.02
N LEU A 27 -6.42 -15.66 -6.66
CA LEU A 27 -5.40 -15.66 -7.70
C LEU A 27 -6.09 -15.95 -9.06
N PRO A 28 -6.63 -14.93 -9.75
CA PRO A 28 -7.30 -15.12 -11.04
C PRO A 28 -6.37 -15.78 -12.06
N ASP A 29 -6.91 -16.72 -12.83
CA ASP A 29 -6.22 -17.43 -13.90
C ASP A 29 -4.91 -18.15 -13.45
N PHE A 30 -4.70 -18.39 -12.16
CA PHE A 30 -3.51 -19.10 -11.65
C PHE A 30 -3.44 -20.53 -12.17
N GLU A 31 -4.59 -21.21 -12.31
CA GLU A 31 -4.69 -22.56 -12.85
C GLU A 31 -4.26 -22.63 -14.32
N SER A 32 -4.34 -21.51 -15.05
CA SER A 32 -3.91 -21.41 -16.46
C SER A 32 -2.39 -21.29 -16.62
N LEU A 33 -1.66 -21.01 -15.54
CA LEU A 33 -0.19 -20.91 -15.57
C LEU A 33 0.43 -22.27 -15.86
N THR A 34 1.53 -22.25 -16.61
CA THR A 34 2.33 -23.47 -16.83
C THR A 34 2.89 -23.98 -15.51
N ILE A 35 3.19 -25.28 -15.42
CA ILE A 35 3.81 -25.86 -14.21
C ILE A 35 5.10 -25.12 -13.82
N ARG A 36 5.93 -24.76 -14.80
CA ARG A 36 7.17 -23.99 -14.59
C ARG A 36 6.90 -22.62 -13.97
N GLN A 37 5.88 -21.92 -14.44
CA GLN A 37 5.44 -20.63 -13.86
C GLN A 37 4.93 -20.79 -12.43
N LYS A 38 4.13 -21.82 -12.15
CA LYS A 38 3.67 -22.12 -10.79
C LYS A 38 4.82 -22.44 -9.83
N GLN A 39 5.82 -23.19 -10.30
CA GLN A 39 7.04 -23.48 -9.53
C GLN A 39 7.87 -22.22 -9.26
N LEU A 40 7.99 -21.32 -10.25
CA LEU A 40 8.65 -20.03 -10.06
C LEU A 40 7.94 -19.19 -9.00
N ILE A 41 6.61 -19.03 -9.10
CA ILE A 41 5.81 -18.31 -8.09
C ILE A 41 5.98 -18.96 -6.72
N TYR A 42 5.95 -20.29 -6.64
CA TYR A 42 6.14 -21.00 -5.38
C TYR A 42 7.51 -20.72 -4.74
N CYS A 43 8.63 -20.90 -5.47
CA CYS A 43 9.96 -20.61 -4.93
C CYS A 43 10.06 -19.13 -4.49
N LEU A 44 9.59 -18.18 -5.31
CA LEU A 44 9.60 -16.76 -4.95
C LEU A 44 8.72 -16.47 -3.72
N SER A 45 7.56 -17.12 -3.59
CA SER A 45 6.67 -16.97 -2.44
C SER A 45 7.33 -17.45 -1.16
N GLN A 46 8.05 -18.58 -1.23
CA GLN A 46 8.83 -19.07 -0.10
C GLN A 46 9.91 -18.05 0.30
N ALA A 47 10.68 -17.51 -0.67
CA ALA A 47 11.66 -16.46 -0.40
C ALA A 47 11.03 -15.23 0.28
N THR A 48 9.83 -14.84 -0.15
CA THR A 48 9.10 -13.70 0.42
C THR A 48 8.63 -13.96 1.87
N LEU A 49 8.17 -15.16 2.20
CA LEU A 49 7.69 -15.46 3.54
C LEU A 49 8.81 -15.47 4.61
N PHE A 50 10.06 -15.78 4.22
CA PHE A 50 11.21 -15.77 5.13
C PHE A 50 11.67 -14.37 5.57
N GLY A 51 11.21 -13.30 4.93
CA GLY A 51 11.55 -11.94 5.36
C GLY A 51 10.68 -11.40 6.50
N ARG A 52 9.64 -12.12 6.94
CA ARG A 52 8.73 -11.68 8.02
C ARG A 52 9.47 -11.25 9.29
N ASP A 53 10.39 -12.08 9.79
CA ASP A 53 11.08 -11.79 11.05
C ASP A 53 12.02 -10.57 10.94
N ILE A 54 12.54 -10.28 9.74
CA ILE A 54 13.35 -9.09 9.46
C ILE A 54 12.53 -7.84 9.76
N THR A 55 11.31 -7.77 9.20
CA THR A 55 10.40 -6.62 9.39
C THR A 55 9.99 -6.47 10.86
N PHE A 56 9.71 -7.57 11.57
CA PHE A 56 9.42 -7.53 13.01
C PHE A 56 10.57 -6.88 13.80
N ASP A 57 11.81 -7.30 13.56
CA ASP A 57 12.98 -6.73 14.24
C ASP A 57 13.21 -5.26 13.86
N GLN A 58 13.11 -4.92 12.56
CA GLN A 58 13.23 -3.54 12.06
C GLN A 58 12.22 -2.61 12.74
N PHE A 59 10.99 -3.05 13.00
CA PHE A 59 9.96 -2.23 13.62
C PHE A 59 10.09 -2.10 15.14
N GLY A 60 11.05 -2.79 15.75
CA GLY A 60 11.35 -2.64 17.16
C GLY A 60 12.17 -3.81 17.71
N LYS A 61 13.26 -3.49 18.40
CA LYS A 61 14.23 -4.46 18.91
C LYS A 61 13.67 -5.54 19.84
N TYR A 62 12.51 -5.29 20.45
CA TYR A 62 11.83 -6.23 21.35
C TYR A 62 10.73 -7.05 20.68
N ASN A 63 10.31 -6.69 19.45
CA ASN A 63 9.11 -7.22 18.82
C ASN A 63 9.16 -8.74 18.63
N LEU A 64 10.30 -9.30 18.20
CA LEU A 64 10.44 -10.76 18.06
C LEU A 64 10.28 -11.48 19.40
N ARG A 65 10.89 -10.96 20.48
CA ARG A 65 10.79 -11.54 21.83
C ARG A 65 9.38 -11.42 22.38
N ILE A 66 8.73 -10.27 22.19
CA ILE A 66 7.35 -10.03 22.61
C ILE A 66 6.39 -10.96 21.87
N ARG A 67 6.46 -11.02 20.53
CA ARG A 67 5.65 -11.91 19.69
C ARG A 67 5.78 -13.36 20.16
N LYS A 68 6.99 -13.89 20.24
CA LYS A 68 7.24 -15.29 20.63
C LYS A 68 6.71 -15.59 22.04
N THR A 69 6.85 -14.67 22.99
CA THR A 69 6.33 -14.83 24.36
C THR A 69 4.81 -14.85 24.39
N LEU A 70 4.16 -13.94 23.67
CA LEU A 70 2.69 -13.90 23.54
C LEU A 70 2.15 -15.16 22.84
N GLU A 71 2.80 -15.61 21.77
CA GLU A 71 2.47 -16.86 21.06
C GLU A 71 2.62 -18.08 21.96
N ALA A 72 3.69 -18.14 22.76
CA ALA A 72 3.90 -19.22 23.71
C ALA A 72 2.79 -19.28 24.77
N VAL A 73 2.38 -18.12 25.31
CA VAL A 73 1.21 -18.04 26.21
C VAL A 73 -0.06 -18.50 25.49
N TYR A 74 -0.32 -17.98 24.29
CA TYR A 74 -1.52 -18.31 23.51
C TYR A 74 -1.65 -19.82 23.23
N LEU A 75 -0.56 -20.46 22.80
CA LEU A 75 -0.52 -21.87 22.43
C LEU A 75 -0.63 -22.82 23.63
N ASN A 76 -0.17 -22.40 24.80
CA ASN A 76 -0.07 -23.25 26.00
C ASN A 76 -1.02 -22.82 27.13
N TYR A 77 -1.95 -21.91 26.87
CA TYR A 77 -2.91 -21.47 27.86
C TYR A 77 -3.87 -22.60 28.25
N ASN A 78 -3.79 -23.03 29.50
CA ASN A 78 -4.62 -24.11 30.07
C ASN A 78 -5.83 -23.60 30.87
N GLY A 79 -6.04 -22.27 30.91
CA GLY A 79 -7.17 -21.65 31.59
C GLY A 79 -8.44 -21.62 30.74
N GLU A 80 -9.45 -20.88 31.20
CA GLU A 80 -10.71 -20.72 30.48
C GLU A 80 -10.54 -19.74 29.31
N LYS A 81 -10.72 -20.19 28.07
CA LYS A 81 -10.57 -19.34 26.86
C LYS A 81 -11.56 -18.17 26.77
N LEU A 82 -12.61 -18.19 27.59
CA LEU A 82 -13.58 -17.10 27.71
C LEU A 82 -13.18 -16.05 28.76
N ASP A 83 -12.07 -16.28 29.49
CA ASP A 83 -11.51 -15.31 30.42
C ASP A 83 -11.21 -13.99 29.71
N TYR A 84 -11.53 -12.88 30.39
CA TYR A 84 -11.36 -11.54 29.83
C TYR A 84 -9.90 -11.24 29.49
N ASN A 85 -8.94 -11.59 30.36
CA ASN A 85 -7.53 -11.31 30.10
C ASN A 85 -7.01 -12.16 28.94
N PHE A 86 -7.42 -13.43 28.84
CA PHE A 86 -7.02 -14.26 27.71
C PHE A 86 -7.55 -13.72 26.37
N ARG A 87 -8.83 -13.31 26.30
CA ARG A 87 -9.39 -12.72 25.08
C ARG A 87 -8.72 -11.38 24.73
N ALA A 88 -8.40 -10.56 25.73
CA ALA A 88 -7.65 -9.34 25.54
C ALA A 88 -6.21 -9.59 25.06
N LEU A 89 -5.55 -10.66 25.53
CA LEU A 89 -4.24 -11.09 25.03
C LEU A 89 -4.32 -11.60 23.60
N GLU A 90 -5.34 -12.39 23.26
CA GLU A 90 -5.59 -12.85 21.89
C GLU A 90 -5.76 -11.66 20.93
N GLU A 91 -6.58 -10.67 21.29
CA GLU A 91 -6.76 -9.47 20.48
C GLU A 91 -5.46 -8.66 20.35
N TYR A 92 -4.70 -8.48 21.44
CA TYR A 92 -3.40 -7.82 21.39
C TYR A 92 -2.39 -8.56 20.51
N LEU A 93 -2.35 -9.90 20.58
CA LEU A 93 -1.48 -10.71 19.72
C LEU A 93 -1.86 -10.57 18.24
N LYS A 94 -3.16 -10.49 17.92
CA LYS A 94 -3.62 -10.21 16.55
C LYS A 94 -3.17 -8.84 16.04
N HIS A 95 -3.19 -7.82 16.89
CA HIS A 95 -2.60 -6.51 16.58
C HIS A 95 -1.09 -6.61 16.32
N VAL A 96 -0.36 -7.36 17.17
CA VAL A 96 1.08 -7.57 17.01
C VAL A 96 1.41 -8.26 15.70
N TRP A 97 0.64 -9.28 15.33
CA TRP A 97 0.76 -9.93 14.02
C TRP A 97 0.44 -8.97 12.87
N PHE A 98 -0.62 -8.18 13.00
CA PHE A 98 -1.08 -7.32 11.90
C PHE A 98 -0.12 -6.17 11.63
N ALA A 99 0.47 -5.61 12.67
CA ALA A 99 1.34 -4.44 12.53
C ALA A 99 2.84 -4.79 12.48
N ASN A 100 3.18 -6.08 12.42
CA ASN A 100 4.55 -6.58 12.50
C ASN A 100 5.32 -6.05 13.74
N GLY A 101 4.61 -5.88 14.87
CA GLY A 101 5.16 -5.28 16.09
C GLY A 101 4.10 -4.68 17.02
N ILE A 102 4.54 -4.08 18.14
CA ILE A 102 3.63 -3.56 19.19
C ILE A 102 3.08 -2.14 18.94
N TYR A 103 3.13 -1.67 17.70
CA TYR A 103 2.78 -0.31 17.32
C TYR A 103 1.72 -0.32 16.24
N HIS A 104 0.81 0.64 16.27
CA HIS A 104 -0.21 0.78 15.25
C HIS A 104 0.42 0.99 13.87
N HIS A 105 0.14 0.11 12.91
CA HIS A 105 0.70 0.09 11.56
C HIS A 105 0.65 1.47 10.85
N TYR A 106 -0.47 2.18 10.97
CA TYR A 106 -0.65 3.54 10.41
C TYR A 106 -0.16 4.67 11.33
N ALA A 107 -0.73 4.82 12.53
CA ALA A 107 -0.45 5.95 13.43
C ALA A 107 0.91 5.90 14.15
N CYS A 108 1.59 4.74 14.13
CA CYS A 108 2.84 4.45 14.82
C CYS A 108 2.80 4.57 16.36
N ASP A 109 1.65 4.82 16.97
CA ASP A 109 1.47 4.82 18.43
C ASP A 109 1.55 3.39 18.99
N LYS A 110 2.14 3.22 20.18
CA LYS A 110 2.21 1.91 20.85
C LYS A 110 0.81 1.43 21.26
N PHE A 111 0.54 0.14 21.08
CA PHE A 111 -0.70 -0.47 21.55
C PHE A 111 -0.78 -0.46 23.08
N SER A 112 -1.98 -0.26 23.61
CA SER A 112 -2.27 -0.38 25.04
C SER A 112 -2.90 -1.75 25.33
N PRO A 113 -2.25 -2.64 26.08
CA PRO A 113 -2.84 -3.93 26.46
C PRO A 113 -4.11 -3.77 27.29
N LEU A 114 -5.13 -4.58 27.02
CA LEU A 114 -6.36 -4.63 27.81
C LEU A 114 -6.37 -5.74 28.88
N PHE A 115 -5.34 -6.61 28.87
CA PHE A 115 -5.07 -7.61 29.90
C PHE A 115 -4.09 -7.05 30.94
N THR A 116 -4.07 -7.61 32.15
CA THR A 116 -3.19 -7.12 33.22
C THR A 116 -1.77 -7.66 33.11
N GLU A 117 -0.79 -6.88 33.57
CA GLU A 117 0.61 -7.33 33.69
C GLU A 117 0.72 -8.54 34.63
N ASP A 118 -0.02 -8.57 35.73
CA ASP A 118 -0.05 -9.70 36.67
C ASP A 118 -0.51 -11.00 35.99
N PHE A 119 -1.55 -10.93 35.15
CA PHE A 119 -1.99 -12.07 34.36
C PHE A 119 -0.88 -12.54 33.42
N PHE A 120 -0.30 -11.61 32.65
CA PHE A 120 0.75 -11.95 31.69
C PHE A 120 1.97 -12.58 32.36
N ARG A 121 2.48 -11.98 33.45
CA ARG A 121 3.60 -12.52 34.22
C ARG A 121 3.29 -13.92 34.75
N LYS A 122 2.11 -14.12 35.32
CA LYS A 122 1.69 -15.42 35.85
C LYS A 122 1.69 -16.50 34.77
N GLU A 123 1.06 -16.22 33.63
CA GLU A 123 0.96 -17.21 32.55
C GLU A 123 2.33 -17.48 31.90
N VAL A 124 3.20 -16.48 31.75
CA VAL A 124 4.58 -16.68 31.27
C VAL A 124 5.43 -17.49 32.26
N LEU A 125 5.31 -17.25 33.57
CA LEU A 125 6.02 -18.02 34.60
C LEU A 125 5.57 -19.49 34.69
N ALA A 126 4.39 -19.81 34.16
CA ALA A 126 3.86 -21.17 34.12
C ALA A 126 4.34 -21.97 32.88
N LEU A 127 4.98 -21.32 31.91
CA LEU A 127 5.49 -21.97 30.70
C LEU A 127 6.80 -22.71 30.96
N GLU A 128 7.04 -23.74 30.14
CA GLU A 128 8.32 -24.43 30.13
C GLU A 128 9.40 -23.53 29.52
N VAL A 129 10.61 -23.57 30.08
CA VAL A 129 11.74 -22.70 29.70
C VAL A 129 12.06 -22.78 28.20
N ASN A 130 11.91 -23.97 27.60
CA ASN A 130 12.18 -24.20 26.16
C ASN A 130 11.10 -23.63 25.22
N GLN A 131 9.99 -23.13 25.75
CA GLN A 131 8.91 -22.48 24.99
C GLN A 131 9.13 -20.97 24.88
N LEU A 132 10.07 -20.42 25.64
CA LEU A 132 10.28 -18.97 25.76
C LEU A 132 11.53 -18.50 25.00
N PRO A 133 11.53 -17.26 24.47
CA PRO A 133 12.65 -16.69 23.75
C PRO A 133 13.72 -16.14 24.71
N LEU A 134 14.32 -17.03 25.49
CA LEU A 134 15.38 -16.70 26.44
C LEU A 134 16.74 -16.66 25.74
N ASN A 135 17.53 -15.65 26.07
CA ASN A 135 18.94 -15.61 25.75
C ASN A 135 19.71 -16.64 26.60
N GLU A 136 20.95 -16.95 26.20
CA GLU A 136 21.80 -17.88 26.94
C GLU A 136 22.01 -17.41 28.39
N GLY A 137 21.61 -18.25 29.34
CA GLY A 137 21.72 -17.96 30.79
C GLY A 137 20.64 -17.01 31.34
N GLU A 138 19.70 -16.54 30.53
CA GLU A 138 18.63 -15.65 30.97
C GLU A 138 17.52 -16.43 31.70
N THR A 139 16.95 -15.81 32.74
CA THR A 139 15.82 -16.37 33.49
C THR A 139 14.48 -15.85 32.95
N VAL A 140 13.40 -16.59 33.17
CA VAL A 140 12.03 -16.14 32.82
C VAL A 140 11.67 -14.81 33.49
N THR A 141 12.12 -14.60 34.73
CA THR A 141 11.95 -13.33 35.44
C THR A 141 12.69 -12.18 34.75
N SER A 142 13.93 -12.40 34.31
CA SER A 142 14.70 -11.39 33.58
C SER A 142 14.04 -11.01 32.24
N LEU A 143 13.52 -11.99 31.51
CA LEU A 143 12.72 -11.75 30.29
C LEU A 143 11.52 -10.85 30.61
N LEU A 144 10.74 -11.18 31.64
CA LEU A 144 9.57 -10.39 32.03
C LEU A 144 9.92 -8.99 32.49
N ASP A 145 11.00 -8.82 33.25
CA ASP A 145 11.45 -7.52 33.73
C ASP A 145 11.94 -6.61 32.59
N GLU A 146 12.41 -7.18 31.48
CA GLU A 146 12.71 -6.43 30.25
C GLU A 146 11.44 -6.11 29.44
N LEU A 147 10.59 -7.12 29.20
CA LEU A 147 9.47 -6.98 28.25
C LEU A 147 8.26 -6.26 28.84
N CYS A 148 7.93 -6.47 30.11
CA CYS A 148 6.72 -5.89 30.72
C CYS A 148 6.72 -4.36 30.67
N PRO A 149 7.80 -3.63 31.02
CA PRO A 149 7.82 -2.17 30.85
C PRO A 149 7.55 -1.74 29.40
N VAL A 150 8.12 -2.45 28.42
CA VAL A 150 7.92 -2.14 27.00
C VAL A 150 6.48 -2.38 26.57
N ILE A 151 5.82 -3.43 27.08
CA ILE A 151 4.43 -3.76 26.74
C ILE A 151 3.42 -2.84 27.47
N PHE A 152 3.61 -2.61 28.77
CA PHE A 152 2.57 -2.04 29.65
C PHE A 152 2.76 -0.57 30.03
N ASP A 153 3.99 -0.05 30.08
CA ASP A 153 4.22 1.36 30.43
C ASP A 153 4.05 2.24 29.18
N PRO A 154 2.99 3.06 29.07
CA PRO A 154 2.74 3.87 27.87
C PRO A 154 3.83 4.92 27.59
N THR A 155 4.72 5.20 28.54
CA THR A 155 5.82 6.17 28.40
C THR A 155 7.11 5.58 27.84
N VAL A 156 7.28 4.26 27.92
CA VAL A 156 8.46 3.55 27.40
C VAL A 156 8.25 3.29 25.91
N LEU A 157 9.10 3.86 25.05
CA LEU A 157 9.03 3.67 23.59
C LEU A 157 7.61 3.89 23.04
N PRO A 158 7.01 5.09 23.21
CA PRO A 158 5.59 5.33 22.94
C PRO A 158 5.22 5.33 21.45
N LYS A 159 6.21 5.50 20.56
CA LYS A 159 6.02 5.56 19.12
C LYS A 159 7.06 4.75 18.36
N ARG A 160 6.64 4.04 17.31
CA ARG A 160 7.53 3.37 16.35
C ARG A 160 8.39 4.38 15.60
N VAL A 161 7.72 5.40 15.06
CA VAL A 161 8.32 6.50 14.30
C VAL A 161 7.77 7.81 14.87
N ASP A 162 8.65 8.62 15.44
CA ASP A 162 8.34 9.96 15.92
C ASP A 162 8.85 10.99 14.91
N LYS A 163 8.01 11.97 14.58
CA LYS A 163 8.34 13.11 13.70
C LYS A 163 8.07 14.45 14.39
N SER A 164 7.97 14.44 15.72
CA SER A 164 7.66 15.62 16.51
C SER A 164 8.82 16.62 16.48
N ASP A 165 8.50 17.88 16.17
CA ASP A 165 9.47 18.97 16.17
C ASP A 165 10.11 19.18 17.56
N GLY A 166 11.37 19.60 17.57
CA GLY A 166 12.15 19.86 18.79
C GLY A 166 12.61 18.62 19.58
N LYS A 167 12.43 17.41 19.05
CA LYS A 167 12.97 16.16 19.63
C LYS A 167 14.04 15.54 18.73
N ASP A 168 14.94 14.78 19.34
CA ASP A 168 15.80 13.85 18.60
C ASP A 168 14.94 12.68 18.12
N ILE A 169 14.52 12.74 16.86
CA ILE A 169 13.56 11.78 16.28
C ILE A 169 14.14 10.38 16.12
N VAL A 170 15.47 10.24 16.11
CA VAL A 170 16.15 8.94 16.10
C VAL A 170 16.00 8.29 17.47
N ARG A 171 16.28 9.02 18.55
CA ARG A 171 16.20 8.49 19.92
C ARG A 171 14.78 8.33 20.45
N SER A 172 13.84 9.14 19.98
CA SER A 172 12.44 9.05 20.41
C SER A 172 11.61 8.02 19.63
N SER A 173 12.15 7.48 18.53
CA SER A 173 11.54 6.41 17.74
C SER A 173 11.96 5.04 18.25
N ALA A 174 11.03 4.08 18.25
CA ALA A 174 11.28 2.71 18.69
C ALA A 174 11.75 1.74 17.60
N CYS A 175 11.71 2.15 16.33
CA CYS A 175 12.24 1.36 15.21
C CYS A 175 13.73 1.00 15.41
N ASN A 176 14.15 -0.18 14.97
CA ASN A 176 15.48 -0.75 15.22
C ASN A 176 16.50 -0.45 14.11
N TYR A 177 16.41 0.73 13.51
CA TYR A 177 17.32 1.18 12.45
C TYR A 177 18.59 1.85 12.99
N TYR A 178 18.54 2.29 14.24
CA TYR A 178 19.60 3.04 14.90
C TYR A 178 19.80 2.50 16.31
N ASP A 179 21.05 2.31 16.72
CA ASP A 179 21.38 1.88 18.08
C ASP A 179 22.46 2.77 18.69
N GLY A 180 22.14 3.41 19.81
CA GLY A 180 23.07 4.26 20.56
C GLY A 180 23.45 5.60 19.90
N VAL A 181 22.95 5.93 18.71
CA VAL A 181 23.23 7.19 18.00
C VAL A 181 22.19 8.28 18.28
N SER A 182 22.58 9.55 18.13
CA SER A 182 21.65 10.70 18.06
C SER A 182 21.25 11.01 16.61
N GLN A 183 20.18 11.79 16.44
CA GLN A 183 19.81 12.35 15.13
C GLN A 183 20.98 13.09 14.47
N GLN A 184 21.67 13.95 15.23
CA GLN A 184 22.80 14.73 14.72
C GLN A 184 23.94 13.83 14.22
N GLU A 185 24.25 12.77 14.97
CA GLU A 185 25.30 11.80 14.60
C GLU A 185 24.95 11.06 13.31
N VAL A 186 23.67 10.71 13.11
CA VAL A 186 23.17 10.11 11.87
C VAL A 186 23.32 11.07 10.69
N GLU A 187 22.88 12.33 10.86
CA GLU A 187 22.99 13.37 9.84
C GLU A 187 24.44 13.60 9.42
N GLU A 188 25.35 13.75 10.39
CA GLU A 188 26.78 13.95 10.16
C GLU A 188 27.42 12.75 9.45
N PHE A 189 27.07 11.53 9.85
CA PHE A 189 27.60 10.30 9.25
C PHE A 189 27.23 10.19 7.77
N TYR A 190 25.95 10.34 7.42
CA TYR A 190 25.49 10.23 6.03
C TYR A 190 25.83 11.45 5.17
N ALA A 191 25.92 12.64 5.76
CA ALA A 191 26.43 13.82 5.05
C ALA A 191 27.89 13.61 4.62
N LYS A 192 28.72 13.02 5.50
CA LYS A 192 30.11 12.69 5.18
C LYS A 192 30.19 11.63 4.07
N LEU A 193 29.41 10.54 4.16
CA LEU A 193 29.38 9.53 3.10
C LEU A 193 28.98 10.11 1.74
N LYS A 194 27.98 11.00 1.70
CA LYS A 194 27.57 11.70 0.48
C LYS A 194 28.66 12.62 -0.08
N GLN A 195 29.47 13.24 0.78
CA GLN A 195 30.59 14.09 0.36
C GLN A 195 31.78 13.29 -0.18
N GLU A 196 32.04 12.13 0.40
CA GLU A 196 33.14 11.23 0.00
C GLU A 196 32.75 10.31 -1.17
N GLY A 197 31.45 10.17 -1.43
CA GLY A 197 30.86 9.37 -2.50
C GLY A 197 30.95 9.96 -3.90
N PRO A 198 30.40 9.26 -4.91
CA PRO A 198 30.35 9.75 -6.27
C PRO A 198 29.38 10.94 -6.39
N ILE A 199 29.63 11.83 -7.35
CA ILE A 199 28.77 13.00 -7.61
C ILE A 199 27.52 12.62 -8.44
N SER A 200 27.65 11.59 -9.28
CA SER A 200 26.59 11.03 -10.11
C SER A 200 26.40 9.55 -9.75
N GLU A 201 25.21 9.00 -10.03
CA GLU A 201 24.90 7.59 -9.71
C GLU A 201 25.09 7.31 -8.21
N VAL A 202 24.58 8.22 -7.38
CA VAL A 202 24.73 8.16 -5.93
C VAL A 202 23.91 6.97 -5.40
N PRO A 203 24.54 6.01 -4.68
CA PRO A 203 23.80 4.92 -4.06
C PRO A 203 22.87 5.41 -2.96
N SER A 204 21.85 4.62 -2.65
CA SER A 204 20.93 4.89 -1.53
C SER A 204 21.60 4.65 -0.17
N TYR A 205 22.54 5.51 0.23
CA TYR A 205 23.30 5.38 1.46
C TYR A 205 22.40 5.17 2.69
N GLY A 206 22.70 4.11 3.44
CA GLY A 206 21.95 3.75 4.65
C GLY A 206 20.75 2.84 4.41
N LEU A 207 20.40 2.48 3.18
CA LEU A 207 19.19 1.71 2.87
C LEU A 207 19.14 0.34 3.57
N ASN A 208 20.26 -0.36 3.69
CA ASN A 208 20.29 -1.77 4.12
C ASN A 208 21.18 -2.03 5.35
N SER A 209 21.15 -1.14 6.34
CA SER A 209 22.02 -1.26 7.52
C SER A 209 21.38 -0.71 8.78
N THR A 210 21.77 -1.23 9.94
CA THR A 210 21.53 -0.55 11.22
C THR A 210 22.74 0.34 11.52
N LEU A 211 22.55 1.62 11.84
CA LEU A 211 23.67 2.46 12.28
C LEU A 211 23.86 2.31 13.79
N VAL A 212 25.03 1.84 14.21
CA VAL A 212 25.32 1.52 15.61
C VAL A 212 26.47 2.37 16.15
N LYS A 213 26.38 2.72 17.43
CA LYS A 213 27.46 3.39 18.17
C LYS A 213 28.03 2.49 19.26
N GLU A 214 29.32 2.17 19.15
CA GLU A 214 30.10 1.41 20.13
C GLU A 214 31.24 2.28 20.67
N GLY A 215 31.04 2.88 21.85
CA GLY A 215 31.98 3.89 22.38
C GLY A 215 31.97 5.14 21.50
N ASP A 216 33.13 5.49 20.92
CA ASP A 216 33.28 6.62 20.01
C ASP A 216 33.18 6.23 18.52
N LEU A 217 33.02 4.93 18.21
CA LEU A 217 32.92 4.44 16.84
C LEU A 217 31.45 4.36 16.40
N ILE A 218 31.12 5.03 15.31
CA ILE A 218 29.85 4.88 14.60
C ILE A 218 30.11 4.07 13.32
N ARG A 219 29.36 2.98 13.13
CA ARG A 219 29.48 2.08 11.97
C ARG A 219 28.12 1.59 11.50
N GLU A 220 28.09 1.11 10.26
CA GLU A 220 26.92 0.42 9.71
C GLU A 220 27.03 -1.09 9.91
N ASP A 221 25.99 -1.68 10.50
CA ASP A 221 25.77 -3.11 10.58
C ASP A 221 24.91 -3.51 9.40
N VAL A 222 25.57 -3.77 8.27
CA VAL A 222 24.94 -4.08 6.99
C VAL A 222 24.15 -5.39 7.07
N TRP A 223 22.92 -5.36 6.54
CA TRP A 223 22.02 -6.48 6.46
C TRP A 223 22.35 -7.33 5.23
N LYS A 224 23.01 -8.46 5.48
CA LYS A 224 23.51 -9.37 4.44
C LYS A 224 23.68 -10.78 5.00
N ILE A 225 24.04 -11.74 4.14
CA ILE A 225 24.14 -13.16 4.48
C ILE A 225 25.08 -13.44 5.67
N GLU A 226 26.23 -12.76 5.74
CA GLU A 226 27.21 -12.86 6.85
C GLU A 226 27.09 -11.68 7.85
N GLY A 227 25.93 -11.01 7.89
CA GLY A 227 25.68 -9.83 8.73
C GLY A 227 24.43 -9.94 9.59
N LYS A 228 23.91 -8.80 10.04
CA LYS A 228 22.63 -8.73 10.76
C LYS A 228 21.52 -9.24 9.81
N TYR A 229 20.63 -10.07 10.35
CA TYR A 229 19.59 -10.85 9.61
C TYR A 229 20.09 -11.99 8.70
N GLY A 230 21.38 -12.36 8.76
CA GLY A 230 21.95 -13.41 7.90
C GLY A 230 21.20 -14.75 7.93
N ALA A 231 20.58 -15.14 9.06
CA ALA A 231 19.81 -16.37 9.16
C ALA A 231 18.56 -16.37 8.26
N ALA A 232 17.81 -15.26 8.26
CA ALA A 232 16.67 -15.06 7.36
C ALA A 232 17.13 -14.95 5.90
N ILE A 233 18.14 -14.11 5.65
CA ILE A 233 18.67 -13.86 4.29
C ILE A 233 19.19 -15.14 3.64
N ARG A 234 19.80 -16.06 4.39
CA ARG A 234 20.19 -17.38 3.87
C ARG A 234 19.01 -18.19 3.33
N GLN A 235 17.86 -18.16 4.02
CA GLN A 235 16.65 -18.83 3.54
C GLN A 235 16.07 -18.13 2.30
N ILE A 236 16.06 -16.80 2.29
CA ILE A 236 15.67 -16.00 1.12
C ILE A 236 16.53 -16.41 -0.09
N VAL A 237 17.86 -16.37 0.05
CA VAL A 237 18.81 -16.74 -1.02
C VAL A 237 18.67 -18.20 -1.47
N PHE A 238 18.38 -19.13 -0.54
CA PHE A 238 18.10 -20.52 -0.90
C PHE A 238 16.91 -20.63 -1.88
N TRP A 239 15.80 -19.95 -1.57
CA TRP A 239 14.60 -19.97 -2.40
C TRP A 239 14.73 -19.12 -3.68
N LEU A 240 15.53 -18.05 -3.66
CA LEU A 240 15.90 -17.35 -4.89
C LEU A 240 16.72 -18.25 -5.83
N ASN A 241 17.63 -19.07 -5.31
CA ASN A 241 18.33 -20.07 -6.12
C ASN A 241 17.39 -21.14 -6.68
N CYS A 242 16.38 -21.59 -5.92
CA CYS A 242 15.28 -22.44 -6.44
C CYS A 242 14.57 -21.77 -7.61
N ALA A 243 14.21 -20.49 -7.48
CA ALA A 243 13.49 -19.74 -8.51
C ALA A 243 14.27 -19.65 -9.84
N LYS A 244 15.61 -19.57 -9.81
CA LYS A 244 16.46 -19.51 -11.02
C LYS A 244 16.20 -20.66 -11.99
N GLU A 245 15.88 -21.85 -11.50
CA GLU A 245 15.63 -23.04 -12.33
C GLU A 245 14.35 -22.92 -13.17
N PHE A 246 13.41 -22.07 -12.72
CA PHE A 246 12.06 -21.96 -13.28
C PHE A 246 11.80 -20.63 -14.00
N VAL A 247 12.79 -19.74 -14.06
CA VAL A 247 12.68 -18.45 -14.77
C VAL A 247 12.21 -18.61 -16.21
N GLU A 248 11.46 -17.62 -16.65
CA GLU A 248 10.82 -17.57 -17.97
C GLU A 248 11.81 -17.15 -19.06
N ASN A 249 12.86 -16.41 -18.69
CA ASN A 249 13.88 -15.94 -19.62
C ASN A 249 15.24 -15.64 -18.96
N LYS A 250 16.26 -15.42 -19.79
CA LYS A 250 17.65 -15.16 -19.35
C LYS A 250 17.82 -13.86 -18.56
N ARG A 251 16.98 -12.86 -18.82
CA ARG A 251 17.07 -11.57 -18.12
C ARG A 251 16.52 -11.71 -16.70
N GLN A 252 15.38 -12.37 -16.52
CA GLN A 252 14.85 -12.72 -15.20
C GLN A 252 15.84 -13.57 -14.39
N HIS A 253 16.53 -14.52 -15.02
CA HIS A 253 17.65 -15.24 -14.37
C HIS A 253 18.72 -14.29 -13.84
N ARG A 254 19.13 -13.31 -14.66
CA ARG A 254 20.16 -12.31 -14.30
C ARG A 254 19.70 -11.39 -13.17
N VAL A 255 18.42 -10.99 -13.17
CA VAL A 255 17.80 -10.21 -12.08
C VAL A 255 17.95 -10.94 -10.76
N ILE A 256 17.57 -12.23 -10.71
CA ILE A 256 17.69 -13.04 -9.48
C ILE A 256 19.16 -13.20 -9.06
N GLU A 257 20.09 -13.37 -10.00
CA GLU A 257 21.52 -13.43 -9.68
C GLU A 257 22.07 -12.15 -9.05
N LEU A 258 21.66 -11.00 -9.56
CA LEU A 258 22.08 -9.71 -9.02
C LEU A 258 21.48 -9.48 -7.64
N LEU A 259 20.23 -9.88 -7.41
CA LEU A 259 19.61 -9.81 -6.09
C LEU A 259 20.30 -10.70 -5.07
N ILE A 260 20.63 -11.94 -5.46
CA ILE A 260 21.40 -12.85 -4.60
C ILE A 260 22.76 -12.24 -4.27
N ARG A 261 23.46 -11.70 -5.28
CA ARG A 261 24.74 -11.03 -5.08
C ARG A 261 24.61 -9.86 -4.08
N TYR A 262 23.57 -9.03 -4.21
CA TYR A 262 23.30 -7.96 -3.25
C TYR A 262 23.11 -8.50 -1.83
N TYR A 263 22.35 -9.59 -1.64
CA TYR A 263 22.20 -10.21 -0.33
C TYR A 263 23.49 -10.83 0.23
N GLU A 264 24.40 -11.29 -0.65
CA GLU A 264 25.70 -11.81 -0.26
C GLU A 264 26.69 -10.69 0.13
N THR A 265 26.77 -9.63 -0.67
CA THR A 265 27.76 -8.54 -0.50
C THR A 265 27.29 -7.48 0.48
N GLY A 266 25.99 -7.15 0.45
CA GLY A 266 25.38 -5.99 1.08
C GLY A 266 25.71 -4.66 0.40
N ASP A 267 26.29 -4.67 -0.81
CA ASP A 267 26.73 -3.47 -1.52
C ASP A 267 25.55 -2.78 -2.23
N LEU A 268 25.34 -1.49 -1.96
CA LEU A 268 24.27 -0.71 -2.57
C LEU A 268 24.47 -0.49 -4.08
N HIS A 269 25.70 -0.57 -4.59
CA HIS A 269 25.94 -0.57 -6.05
C HIS A 269 25.43 -1.86 -6.71
N ASP A 270 25.49 -3.00 -6.01
CA ASP A 270 24.89 -4.24 -6.50
C ASP A 270 23.35 -4.11 -6.53
N PHE A 271 22.76 -3.39 -5.56
CA PHE A 271 21.33 -3.07 -5.55
C PHE A 271 20.90 -2.14 -6.69
N ASP A 272 21.69 -1.11 -7.00
CA ASP A 272 21.45 -0.24 -8.15
C ASP A 272 21.53 -1.04 -9.47
N THR A 273 22.53 -1.91 -9.58
CA THR A 273 22.71 -2.79 -10.75
C THR A 273 21.54 -3.77 -10.89
N TYR A 274 21.09 -4.37 -9.79
CA TYR A 274 19.88 -5.19 -9.73
C TYR A 274 18.66 -4.39 -10.21
N SER A 275 18.46 -3.18 -9.68
CA SER A 275 17.32 -2.32 -9.99
C SER A 275 17.25 -1.96 -11.48
N ILE A 276 18.39 -1.62 -12.08
CA ILE A 276 18.49 -1.34 -13.52
C ILE A 276 18.15 -2.59 -14.36
N GLU A 277 18.65 -3.77 -13.98
CA GLU A 277 18.36 -4.99 -14.73
C GLU A 277 16.90 -5.43 -14.55
N TRP A 278 16.33 -5.23 -13.36
CA TRP A 278 14.92 -5.46 -13.08
C TRP A 278 14.04 -4.56 -13.94
N LEU A 279 14.34 -3.27 -14.08
CA LEU A 279 13.64 -2.35 -14.98
C LEU A 279 13.71 -2.79 -16.45
N ARG A 280 14.85 -3.35 -16.87
CA ARG A 280 15.03 -3.85 -18.24
C ARG A 280 14.27 -5.14 -18.50
N GLU A 281 13.95 -5.93 -17.48
CA GLU A 281 13.06 -7.08 -17.62
C GLU A 281 11.63 -6.58 -17.77
N GLN A 282 11.03 -6.75 -18.95
CA GLN A 282 9.63 -6.42 -19.21
C GLN A 282 8.85 -7.59 -19.84
N ASN A 283 9.52 -8.71 -20.14
CA ASN A 283 8.97 -9.80 -20.94
C ASN A 283 8.36 -10.91 -20.07
N GLY A 284 8.80 -11.04 -18.82
CA GLY A 284 8.24 -12.02 -17.88
C GLY A 284 6.74 -11.84 -17.69
N ARG A 285 6.01 -12.95 -17.51
CA ARG A 285 4.65 -12.91 -16.97
C ARG A 285 4.70 -12.80 -15.45
N ILE A 286 5.71 -13.37 -14.81
CA ILE A 286 5.94 -13.30 -13.36
C ILE A 286 6.99 -12.25 -13.07
N ASP A 287 6.74 -11.42 -12.07
CA ASP A 287 7.69 -10.46 -11.52
C ASP A 287 7.65 -10.54 -9.99
N PHE A 288 8.59 -9.88 -9.33
CA PHE A 288 8.64 -9.86 -7.88
C PHE A 288 9.45 -8.67 -7.35
N ILE A 289 9.13 -8.28 -6.12
CA ILE A 289 9.93 -7.42 -5.26
C ILE A 289 10.33 -8.26 -4.05
N ASN A 290 11.61 -8.18 -3.66
CA ASN A 290 12.14 -8.87 -2.48
C ASN A 290 13.42 -8.13 -2.07
N GLY A 291 13.33 -7.29 -1.03
CA GLY A 291 14.41 -6.34 -0.74
C GLY A 291 14.12 -5.39 0.41
N PHE A 292 15.07 -4.49 0.67
CA PHE A 292 14.88 -3.32 1.54
C PHE A 292 14.51 -2.13 0.66
N ILE A 293 13.23 -1.73 0.67
CA ILE A 293 12.68 -0.89 -0.41
C ILE A 293 12.21 0.47 0.10
N GLU A 294 11.15 0.49 0.92
CA GLU A 294 10.51 1.72 1.34
C GLU A 294 11.09 2.28 2.64
N VAL A 295 11.29 3.59 2.70
CA VAL A 295 11.96 4.26 3.83
C VAL A 295 10.98 4.88 4.84
N TYR A 296 9.69 4.60 4.72
CA TYR A 296 8.64 5.22 5.55
C TYR A 296 8.74 4.84 7.03
N GLY A 297 9.27 3.65 7.32
CA GLY A 297 9.50 3.16 8.68
C GLY A 297 10.63 3.87 9.41
N ASP A 298 11.46 4.66 8.71
CA ASP A 298 12.58 5.39 9.26
C ASP A 298 12.21 6.85 9.56
N PRO A 299 12.41 7.36 10.79
CA PRO A 299 12.21 8.79 11.08
C PRO A 299 13.06 9.72 10.19
N MET A 300 14.24 9.28 9.73
CA MET A 300 15.14 10.04 8.87
C MET A 300 14.91 9.80 7.36
N GLY A 301 14.11 8.80 6.99
CA GLY A 301 13.85 8.45 5.58
C GLY A 301 15.07 7.93 4.81
N LEU A 302 15.97 7.18 5.45
CA LEU A 302 17.17 6.59 4.85
C LEU A 302 17.11 5.05 4.78
N LYS A 303 16.46 4.41 5.74
CA LYS A 303 16.54 2.96 6.01
C LYS A 303 15.33 2.25 5.41
N GLY A 304 15.57 1.26 4.55
CA GLY A 304 14.51 0.50 3.89
C GLY A 304 13.93 -0.57 4.81
N SER A 305 12.60 -0.59 4.99
CA SER A 305 11.92 -1.76 5.52
C SER A 305 12.05 -2.93 4.53
N TRP A 306 12.16 -4.14 5.06
CA TRP A 306 12.14 -5.34 4.23
C TRP A 306 10.70 -5.60 3.80
N GLU A 307 10.50 -5.78 2.50
CA GLU A 307 9.22 -6.15 1.91
C GLU A 307 9.41 -7.16 0.78
N GLY A 308 8.32 -7.86 0.46
CA GLY A 308 8.26 -8.63 -0.75
C GLY A 308 6.85 -8.84 -1.26
N ILE A 309 6.73 -8.84 -2.58
CA ILE A 309 5.52 -9.20 -3.32
C ILE A 309 5.93 -10.09 -4.48
N VAL A 310 5.21 -11.19 -4.65
CA VAL A 310 5.31 -12.03 -5.85
C VAL A 310 4.08 -11.75 -6.67
N GLU A 311 4.26 -11.46 -7.94
CA GLU A 311 3.16 -11.02 -8.81
C GLU A 311 3.24 -11.67 -10.19
N TYR A 312 2.09 -11.72 -10.85
CA TYR A 312 2.02 -12.11 -12.25
C TYR A 312 1.05 -11.21 -13.01
N LYS A 313 1.36 -10.92 -14.27
CA LYS A 313 0.55 -10.05 -15.13
C LYS A 313 -0.87 -10.57 -15.23
N ASP A 314 -1.81 -9.70 -14.93
CA ASP A 314 -3.21 -9.83 -15.30
C ASP A 314 -3.31 -9.55 -16.80
N LEU A 315 -3.43 -10.59 -17.62
CA LEU A 315 -3.39 -10.43 -19.08
C LEU A 315 -4.59 -9.65 -19.60
N LYS A 316 -5.76 -9.73 -18.95
CA LYS A 316 -6.97 -9.01 -19.35
C LYS A 316 -6.81 -7.53 -19.04
N ALA A 317 -6.45 -7.21 -17.80
CA ALA A 317 -6.26 -5.83 -17.39
C ALA A 317 -5.03 -5.18 -18.05
N THR A 318 -3.95 -5.93 -18.28
CA THR A 318 -2.78 -5.46 -19.05
C THR A 318 -3.16 -5.20 -20.52
N HIS A 319 -4.04 -6.00 -21.13
CA HIS A 319 -4.51 -5.70 -22.48
C HIS A 319 -5.29 -4.39 -22.54
N ARG A 320 -6.08 -4.09 -21.50
CA ARG A 320 -6.81 -2.83 -21.32
C ARG A 320 -5.84 -1.64 -21.26
N THR A 321 -4.82 -1.69 -20.39
CA THR A 321 -3.79 -0.63 -20.29
C THR A 321 -2.97 -0.48 -21.57
N GLN A 322 -2.59 -1.59 -22.23
CA GLN A 322 -1.88 -1.54 -23.51
C GLN A 322 -2.71 -0.88 -24.61
N THR A 323 -4.02 -1.14 -24.63
CA THR A 323 -4.93 -0.51 -25.61
C THR A 323 -5.01 0.99 -25.38
N ILE A 324 -5.07 1.43 -24.12
CA ILE A 324 -5.02 2.85 -23.74
C ILE A 324 -3.69 3.48 -24.19
N SER A 325 -2.55 2.88 -23.82
CA SER A 325 -1.21 3.40 -24.16
C SER A 325 -0.93 3.41 -25.66
N ALA A 326 -1.43 2.42 -26.42
CA ALA A 326 -1.31 2.40 -27.89
C ALA A 326 -2.07 3.56 -28.56
N ASN A 327 -3.09 4.10 -27.90
CA ASN A 327 -3.88 5.24 -28.36
C ASN A 327 -3.46 6.56 -27.68
N ALA A 328 -2.34 6.60 -26.94
CA ALA A 328 -1.89 7.78 -26.18
C ALA A 328 -1.88 9.07 -27.01
N GLN A 329 -1.41 9.01 -28.26
CA GLN A 329 -1.39 10.18 -29.15
C GLN A 329 -2.80 10.70 -29.46
N TRP A 330 -3.78 9.81 -29.65
CA TRP A 330 -5.16 10.21 -29.89
C TRP A 330 -5.71 10.99 -28.68
N PHE A 331 -5.47 10.50 -27.47
CA PHE A 331 -5.89 11.17 -26.24
C PHE A 331 -5.16 12.51 -26.02
N GLU A 332 -3.91 12.67 -26.45
CA GLU A 332 -3.24 13.96 -26.37
C GLU A 332 -3.81 14.95 -27.40
N ASP A 333 -4.00 14.50 -28.65
CA ASP A 333 -4.50 15.33 -29.75
C ASP A 333 -5.93 15.84 -29.52
N HIS A 334 -6.75 15.04 -28.83
CA HIS A 334 -8.16 15.37 -28.53
C HIS A 334 -8.34 15.96 -27.12
N SER A 335 -7.26 16.22 -26.39
CA SER A 335 -7.33 16.76 -25.03
C SER A 335 -7.93 18.17 -25.00
N PRO A 336 -8.76 18.53 -24.00
CA PRO A 336 -9.35 19.87 -23.92
C PRO A 336 -8.34 20.96 -23.54
N ILE A 337 -7.10 20.58 -23.21
CA ILE A 337 -6.01 21.52 -22.92
C ILE A 337 -5.61 22.31 -24.18
N LYS A 338 -5.06 23.51 -23.98
CA LYS A 338 -4.59 24.35 -25.09
C LYS A 338 -3.51 23.61 -25.92
N PRO A 339 -3.53 23.72 -27.27
CA PRO A 339 -2.57 23.03 -28.13
C PRO A 339 -1.10 23.27 -27.79
N LEU A 340 -0.77 24.45 -27.26
CA LEU A 340 0.62 24.79 -26.90
C LEU A 340 1.17 23.93 -25.75
N PHE A 341 0.29 23.45 -24.87
CA PHE A 341 0.62 22.57 -23.74
C PHE A 341 0.56 21.09 -24.11
N ARG A 342 0.17 20.74 -25.34
CA ARG A 342 0.16 19.34 -25.79
C ARG A 342 1.56 18.90 -26.21
N LYS A 343 1.87 17.62 -26.05
CA LYS A 343 3.05 16.98 -26.63
C LYS A 343 2.81 16.70 -28.12
N GLU A 344 3.78 17.06 -28.95
CA GLU A 344 3.74 16.74 -30.39
C GLU A 344 3.85 15.24 -30.66
N VAL A 345 4.63 14.54 -29.84
CA VAL A 345 4.78 13.08 -29.87
C VAL A 345 4.71 12.56 -28.46
N VAL A 346 3.68 11.77 -28.17
CA VAL A 346 3.53 11.08 -26.88
C VAL A 346 4.20 9.72 -26.98
N LYS A 347 5.00 9.39 -25.98
CA LYS A 347 5.40 8.01 -25.71
C LYS A 347 4.44 7.49 -24.64
N GLY A 348 3.62 6.50 -24.98
CA GLY A 348 2.77 5.85 -23.98
C GLY A 348 3.62 5.24 -22.87
N VAL A 349 3.21 5.41 -21.62
CA VAL A 349 3.83 4.73 -20.50
C VAL A 349 3.31 3.29 -20.48
N THR A 350 4.19 2.32 -20.27
CA THR A 350 3.78 0.93 -20.08
C THR A 350 3.45 0.75 -18.60
N ALA A 351 2.16 0.76 -18.25
CA ALA A 351 1.70 0.35 -16.92
C ALA A 351 1.27 -1.12 -16.99
N ASN A 352 1.75 -1.92 -16.04
CA ASN A 352 1.35 -3.32 -15.94
C ASN A 352 0.29 -3.45 -14.85
N VAL A 353 -0.79 -4.16 -15.17
CA VAL A 353 -1.74 -4.60 -14.15
C VAL A 353 -1.39 -6.02 -13.76
N VAL A 354 -1.27 -6.26 -12.47
CA VAL A 354 -0.72 -7.49 -11.92
C VAL A 354 -1.66 -8.08 -10.86
N CYS A 355 -1.56 -9.38 -10.65
CA CYS A 355 -2.16 -10.07 -9.52
C CYS A 355 -1.07 -10.40 -8.51
N ALA A 356 -1.25 -9.98 -7.26
CA ALA A 356 -0.40 -10.42 -6.15
C ALA A 356 -0.66 -11.90 -5.87
N ALA A 357 0.38 -12.73 -5.94
CA ALA A 357 0.38 -14.14 -5.58
C ALA A 357 0.76 -14.39 -4.12
N MET A 358 1.67 -13.57 -3.59
CA MET A 358 2.15 -13.65 -2.22
C MET A 358 2.63 -12.28 -1.75
N LEU A 359 2.28 -11.94 -0.51
CA LEU A 359 2.69 -10.72 0.17
C LEU A 359 3.58 -11.07 1.37
N GLY A 360 4.58 -10.23 1.67
CA GLY A 360 5.46 -10.41 2.83
C GLY A 360 6.13 -9.11 3.28
N GLY A 361 6.58 -9.10 4.53
CA GLY A 361 7.26 -7.95 5.11
C GLY A 361 6.33 -6.75 5.26
N ASP A 362 6.77 -5.57 4.87
CA ASP A 362 5.97 -4.33 4.98
C ASP A 362 4.74 -4.30 4.04
N GLU A 363 4.65 -5.25 3.11
CA GLU A 363 3.47 -5.46 2.25
C GLU A 363 2.46 -6.47 2.84
N TYR A 364 2.65 -6.95 4.08
CA TYR A 364 1.76 -7.94 4.69
C TYR A 364 1.56 -7.72 6.20
N PRO A 365 0.32 -7.83 6.72
CA PRO A 365 -0.95 -8.06 6.02
C PRO A 365 -1.57 -6.81 5.38
N SER A 366 -1.12 -5.62 5.80
CA SER A 366 -1.53 -4.35 5.18
C SER A 366 -0.65 -4.12 3.95
N SER A 367 -1.26 -4.02 2.76
CA SER A 367 -0.54 -3.91 1.49
C SER A 367 -0.99 -2.68 0.70
N ALA A 368 -0.10 -2.15 -0.14
CA ALA A 368 -0.44 -1.19 -1.16
C ALA A 368 -1.34 -1.80 -2.25
N ILE A 369 -2.03 -0.96 -3.02
CA ILE A 369 -2.78 -1.37 -4.22
C ILE A 369 -2.07 -1.00 -5.53
N GLY A 370 -0.97 -0.27 -5.42
CA GLY A 370 -0.09 0.09 -6.52
C GLY A 370 1.30 0.47 -6.01
N ILE A 371 2.32 0.16 -6.82
CA ILE A 371 3.73 0.29 -6.46
C ILE A 371 4.47 0.92 -7.65
N ASN A 372 5.39 1.85 -7.39
CA ASN A 372 6.20 2.50 -8.43
C ASN A 372 7.69 2.49 -8.06
N LEU A 373 8.48 1.67 -8.73
CA LEU A 373 9.88 1.39 -8.36
C LEU A 373 10.84 1.44 -9.55
N PRO A 374 12.16 1.58 -9.32
CA PRO A 374 12.84 1.73 -8.03
C PRO A 374 12.78 3.16 -7.48
N ASN A 375 13.14 3.34 -6.20
CA ASN A 375 13.11 4.63 -5.51
C ASN A 375 14.27 5.59 -5.88
N ALA A 376 15.39 5.09 -6.41
CA ALA A 376 16.54 5.91 -6.75
C ALA A 376 16.25 6.87 -7.92
N ASP A 377 16.21 8.18 -7.64
CA ASP A 377 15.81 9.21 -8.62
C ASP A 377 16.66 9.22 -9.90
N TRP A 378 17.97 9.00 -9.78
CA TRP A 378 18.85 8.97 -10.94
C TRP A 378 18.56 7.75 -11.85
N ILE A 379 18.23 6.60 -11.26
CA ILE A 379 17.83 5.41 -12.01
C ILE A 379 16.51 5.68 -12.72
N ARG A 380 15.55 6.29 -12.03
CA ARG A 380 14.24 6.66 -12.62
C ARG A 380 14.40 7.64 -13.78
N ALA A 381 15.27 8.63 -13.63
CA ALA A 381 15.53 9.64 -14.65
C ALA A 381 16.18 9.05 -15.91
N GLU A 382 17.10 8.09 -15.76
CA GLU A 382 17.86 7.54 -16.88
C GLU A 382 17.24 6.28 -17.49
N TYR A 383 16.71 5.38 -16.66
CA TYR A 383 16.22 4.05 -17.05
C TYR A 383 14.70 3.90 -16.94
N GLY A 384 14.00 4.86 -16.34
CA GLY A 384 12.55 4.82 -16.12
C GLY A 384 12.16 4.13 -14.82
N SER A 385 10.86 3.86 -14.65
CA SER A 385 10.30 3.12 -13.53
C SER A 385 9.28 2.08 -14.00
N LYS A 386 8.95 1.11 -13.15
CA LYS A 386 7.79 0.24 -13.30
C LYS A 386 6.72 0.69 -12.32
N SER A 387 5.59 1.15 -12.85
CA SER A 387 4.36 1.35 -12.09
C SER A 387 3.46 0.14 -12.29
N VAL A 388 3.03 -0.47 -11.18
CA VAL A 388 2.15 -1.64 -11.18
C VAL A 388 0.89 -1.34 -10.36
N THR A 389 -0.25 -1.79 -10.86
CA THR A 389 -1.53 -1.77 -10.14
C THR A 389 -1.93 -3.20 -9.81
N ILE A 390 -2.25 -3.48 -8.54
CA ILE A 390 -2.50 -4.82 -8.03
C ILE A 390 -4.00 -5.13 -8.06
N SER A 391 -4.48 -5.66 -9.19
CA SER A 391 -5.91 -5.76 -9.48
C SER A 391 -6.68 -6.66 -8.52
N ASN A 392 -6.10 -7.79 -8.12
CA ASN A 392 -6.80 -8.76 -7.28
C ASN A 392 -6.98 -8.28 -5.81
N LEU A 393 -6.10 -7.41 -5.31
CA LEU A 393 -6.28 -6.76 -4.01
C LEU A 393 -7.34 -5.67 -4.09
N THR A 394 -7.30 -4.82 -5.12
CA THR A 394 -8.36 -3.81 -5.39
C THR A 394 -9.72 -4.47 -5.56
N HIS A 395 -9.78 -5.57 -6.30
CA HIS A 395 -11.00 -6.36 -6.46
C HIS A 395 -11.48 -6.91 -5.11
N ALA A 396 -10.59 -7.43 -4.25
CA ALA A 396 -10.96 -7.90 -2.92
C ALA A 396 -11.52 -6.77 -2.03
N TYR A 397 -10.94 -5.56 -2.08
CA TYR A 397 -11.51 -4.38 -1.43
C TYR A 397 -12.92 -4.07 -1.93
N ASN A 398 -13.11 -4.04 -3.25
CA ASN A 398 -14.39 -3.73 -3.89
C ASN A 398 -15.45 -4.77 -3.52
N MET A 399 -15.12 -6.06 -3.59
CA MET A 399 -16.02 -7.14 -3.22
C MET A 399 -16.35 -7.13 -1.72
N ALA A 400 -15.38 -6.86 -0.85
CA ALA A 400 -15.64 -6.70 0.59
C ALA A 400 -16.51 -5.47 0.91
N ALA A 401 -16.48 -4.44 0.07
CA ALA A 401 -17.34 -3.27 0.22
C ALA A 401 -18.77 -3.49 -0.28
N LYS A 402 -19.02 -4.51 -1.13
CA LYS A 402 -20.38 -4.81 -1.61
C LYS A 402 -21.27 -5.27 -0.45
N GLY A 403 -22.44 -4.66 -0.34
CA GLY A 403 -23.44 -5.03 0.66
C GLY A 403 -23.12 -4.63 2.10
N ASN A 404 -22.07 -3.83 2.35
CA ASN A 404 -21.71 -3.39 3.71
C ASN A 404 -22.58 -2.23 4.24
N GLY A 405 -23.62 -1.82 3.51
CA GLY A 405 -24.51 -0.72 3.87
C GLY A 405 -24.04 0.67 3.44
N PHE A 406 -22.80 0.82 2.95
CA PHE A 406 -22.26 2.13 2.56
C PHE A 406 -23.01 2.76 1.39
N ARG A 407 -23.30 1.98 0.35
CA ARG A 407 -24.05 2.49 -0.82
C ARG A 407 -25.49 2.82 -0.42
N GLU A 408 -26.11 2.02 0.44
CA GLU A 408 -27.44 2.26 0.99
C GLU A 408 -27.53 3.55 1.80
N GLU A 409 -26.47 3.91 2.53
CA GLU A 409 -26.45 5.08 3.40
C GLU A 409 -26.07 6.38 2.68
N PHE A 410 -25.18 6.34 1.68
CA PHE A 410 -24.62 7.55 1.05
C PHE A 410 -25.06 7.80 -0.40
N VAL A 411 -25.62 6.81 -1.09
CA VAL A 411 -26.13 7.00 -2.46
C VAL A 411 -27.57 7.51 -2.42
N ILE A 412 -27.87 8.48 -3.26
CA ILE A 412 -29.10 9.27 -3.20
C ILE A 412 -30.38 8.47 -3.50
N ASP A 413 -30.35 7.50 -4.40
CA ASP A 413 -31.51 6.71 -4.81
C ASP A 413 -31.14 5.36 -5.40
N ASP A 414 -32.16 4.51 -5.56
CA ASP A 414 -32.01 3.13 -6.02
C ASP A 414 -31.51 3.01 -7.46
N ASP A 415 -31.88 3.94 -8.34
CA ASP A 415 -31.42 3.93 -9.73
C ASP A 415 -29.93 4.22 -9.81
N THR A 416 -29.45 5.20 -9.04
CA THR A 416 -28.02 5.48 -8.90
C THR A 416 -27.27 4.31 -8.23
N ARG A 417 -27.87 3.66 -7.22
CA ARG A 417 -27.26 2.46 -6.59
C ARG A 417 -27.09 1.32 -7.60
N ARG A 418 -28.12 1.02 -8.42
CA ARG A 418 -28.05 0.01 -9.47
C ARG A 418 -26.98 0.35 -10.52
N LEU A 419 -26.87 1.61 -10.90
CA LEU A 419 -25.82 2.09 -11.80
C LEU A 419 -24.42 1.79 -11.24
N LEU A 420 -24.19 2.08 -9.95
CA LEU A 420 -22.94 1.78 -9.27
C LEU A 420 -22.70 0.26 -9.11
N GLU A 421 -23.73 -0.54 -8.86
CA GLU A 421 -23.63 -2.00 -8.80
C GLU A 421 -23.19 -2.62 -10.14
N LEU A 422 -23.64 -2.04 -11.25
CA LEU A 422 -23.33 -2.55 -12.59
C LEU A 422 -21.95 -2.13 -13.10
N TYR A 423 -21.54 -0.88 -12.83
CA TYR A 423 -20.41 -0.27 -13.55
C TYR A 423 -19.29 0.26 -12.67
N ALA A 424 -19.51 0.57 -11.38
CA ALA A 424 -18.52 1.29 -10.58
C ALA A 424 -17.15 0.61 -10.57
N ASP A 425 -17.11 -0.71 -10.34
CA ASP A 425 -15.83 -1.44 -10.26
C ASP A 425 -15.08 -1.38 -11.61
N LYS A 426 -15.79 -1.57 -12.74
CA LYS A 426 -15.19 -1.50 -14.09
C LYS A 426 -14.69 -0.10 -14.42
N THR A 427 -15.47 0.91 -14.06
CA THR A 427 -15.14 2.30 -14.38
C THR A 427 -14.07 2.87 -13.46
N ASP A 428 -13.95 2.36 -12.23
CA ASP A 428 -12.89 2.72 -11.31
C ASP A 428 -11.55 2.19 -11.82
N ASP A 429 -11.47 0.90 -12.16
CA ASP A 429 -10.30 0.29 -12.81
C ASP A 429 -9.88 1.08 -14.07
N LEU A 430 -10.84 1.45 -14.92
CA LEU A 430 -10.56 2.17 -16.16
C LEU A 430 -10.14 3.63 -15.91
N HIS A 431 -10.70 4.27 -14.89
CA HIS A 431 -10.29 5.62 -14.47
C HIS A 431 -8.86 5.60 -13.95
N THR A 432 -8.50 4.64 -13.10
CA THR A 432 -7.12 4.42 -12.63
C THR A 432 -6.18 4.16 -13.81
N ASP A 433 -6.54 3.30 -14.76
CA ASP A 433 -5.71 3.05 -15.94
C ASP A 433 -5.46 4.33 -16.75
N LEU A 434 -6.48 5.17 -16.95
CA LEU A 434 -6.34 6.45 -17.65
C LEU A 434 -5.46 7.43 -16.85
N HIS A 435 -5.60 7.48 -15.53
CA HIS A 435 -4.80 8.29 -14.62
C HIS A 435 -3.32 7.92 -14.72
N GLU A 436 -3.00 6.64 -14.52
CA GLU A 436 -1.63 6.12 -14.44
C GLU A 436 -0.93 6.07 -15.80
N CYS A 437 -1.61 5.53 -16.83
CA CYS A 437 -0.96 5.29 -18.13
C CYS A 437 -0.74 6.59 -18.91
N LEU A 438 -1.69 7.52 -18.82
CA LEU A 438 -1.75 8.70 -19.69
C LEU A 438 -1.87 10.00 -18.91
N GLY A 439 -2.61 10.03 -17.80
CA GLY A 439 -2.84 11.21 -16.99
C GLY A 439 -1.53 11.90 -16.62
N HIS A 440 -0.65 11.23 -15.86
CA HIS A 440 0.69 11.74 -15.52
C HIS A 440 1.57 12.01 -16.76
N GLY A 441 1.42 11.19 -17.80
CA GLY A 441 2.21 11.27 -19.03
C GLY A 441 1.78 12.36 -20.03
N SER A 442 0.61 12.96 -19.88
CA SER A 442 0.05 13.92 -20.85
C SER A 442 0.53 15.34 -20.64
N GLY A 443 0.51 16.16 -21.69
CA GLY A 443 0.84 17.59 -21.61
C GLY A 443 2.32 17.89 -21.33
N ARG A 444 2.74 19.14 -21.56
CA ARG A 444 4.12 19.61 -21.38
C ARG A 444 4.20 20.95 -20.67
N LEU A 445 5.31 21.17 -19.97
CA LEU A 445 5.67 22.49 -19.45
C LEU A 445 6.06 23.43 -20.59
N LEU A 446 5.91 24.74 -20.37
CA LEU A 446 6.52 25.73 -21.24
C LEU A 446 8.05 25.70 -21.11
N PRO A 447 8.79 26.01 -22.18
CA PRO A 447 10.24 26.18 -22.09
C PRO A 447 10.61 27.22 -21.03
N GLY A 448 11.45 26.83 -20.07
CA GLY A 448 11.92 27.71 -18.99
C GLY A 448 11.05 27.71 -17.72
N THR A 449 9.93 26.99 -17.70
CA THR A 449 9.17 26.77 -16.46
C THR A 449 9.88 25.75 -15.57
N ASP A 450 10.11 26.13 -14.32
CA ASP A 450 10.64 25.25 -13.28
C ASP A 450 9.61 24.14 -12.96
N PRO A 451 9.95 22.85 -13.09
CA PRO A 451 9.06 21.75 -12.71
C PRO A 451 8.55 21.83 -11.26
N ASP A 452 9.33 22.42 -10.36
CA ASP A 452 9.01 22.57 -8.94
C ASP A 452 8.39 23.94 -8.60
N ALA A 453 8.00 24.74 -9.61
CA ALA A 453 7.44 26.07 -9.43
C ALA A 453 6.23 26.11 -8.47
N LEU A 454 5.47 25.01 -8.39
CA LEU A 454 4.27 24.91 -7.57
C LEU A 454 4.55 24.55 -6.10
N LYS A 455 5.79 24.16 -5.76
CA LYS A 455 6.23 23.85 -4.39
C LYS A 455 5.28 22.87 -3.69
N ASN A 456 4.82 23.22 -2.49
CA ASN A 456 3.94 22.40 -1.65
C ASN A 456 2.55 22.12 -2.26
N TYR A 457 2.18 22.78 -3.36
CA TYR A 457 0.93 22.50 -4.08
C TYR A 457 1.14 21.61 -5.31
N GLY A 458 2.38 21.29 -5.66
CA GLY A 458 2.74 20.53 -6.86
C GLY A 458 2.07 19.16 -6.94
N ASN A 459 2.18 18.35 -5.88
CA ASN A 459 1.61 17.00 -5.85
C ASN A 459 0.07 17.05 -6.00
N THR A 460 -0.61 17.87 -5.20
CA THR A 460 -2.08 18.01 -5.28
C THR A 460 -2.56 18.46 -6.66
N ILE A 461 -1.82 19.37 -7.32
CA ILE A 461 -2.14 19.84 -8.68
C ILE A 461 -1.83 18.77 -9.73
N GLU A 462 -0.74 18.02 -9.59
CA GLU A 462 -0.39 16.93 -10.50
C GLU A 462 -1.43 15.81 -10.46
N GLU A 463 -1.82 15.41 -9.25
CA GLU A 463 -2.87 14.43 -9.03
C GLU A 463 -4.22 14.89 -9.58
N ALA A 464 -4.62 16.14 -9.31
CA ALA A 464 -5.86 16.68 -9.84
C ALA A 464 -5.87 16.67 -11.38
N ARG A 465 -4.72 16.93 -12.01
CA ARG A 465 -4.56 16.91 -13.45
C ARG A 465 -4.75 15.50 -14.03
N ALA A 466 -4.14 14.50 -13.41
CA ALA A 466 -4.25 13.10 -13.84
C ALA A 466 -5.67 12.55 -13.61
N ASP A 467 -6.30 12.86 -12.48
CA ASP A 467 -7.69 12.48 -12.19
C ASP A 467 -8.68 13.11 -13.19
N LEU A 468 -8.52 14.41 -13.49
CA LEU A 468 -9.35 15.10 -14.47
C LEU A 468 -9.16 14.56 -15.90
N PHE A 469 -7.95 14.12 -16.25
CA PHE A 469 -7.70 13.45 -17.53
C PHE A 469 -8.54 12.17 -17.63
N GLY A 470 -8.50 11.33 -16.60
CA GLY A 470 -9.33 10.13 -16.52
C GLY A 470 -10.83 10.44 -16.53
N LEU A 471 -11.28 11.40 -15.71
CA LEU A 471 -12.69 11.80 -15.64
C LEU A 471 -13.19 12.38 -16.97
N TYR A 472 -12.38 13.15 -17.69
CA TYR A 472 -12.79 13.68 -18.99
C TYR A 472 -12.97 12.57 -20.04
N TYR A 473 -12.04 11.61 -20.08
CA TYR A 473 -12.01 10.56 -21.10
C TYR A 473 -12.88 9.36 -20.81
N ILE A 474 -13.19 9.06 -19.55
CA ILE A 474 -14.05 7.92 -19.20
C ILE A 474 -15.45 8.01 -19.82
N ALA A 475 -15.90 9.23 -20.14
CA ALA A 475 -17.16 9.52 -20.81
C ALA A 475 -17.04 9.63 -22.34
N ASP A 476 -15.88 9.33 -22.93
CA ASP A 476 -15.67 9.45 -24.37
C ASP A 476 -16.08 8.18 -25.13
N LEU A 477 -16.76 8.35 -26.27
CA LEU A 477 -17.16 7.24 -27.13
C LEU A 477 -15.97 6.43 -27.66
N LYS A 478 -14.76 7.00 -27.66
CA LYS A 478 -13.54 6.28 -27.99
C LYS A 478 -13.33 5.05 -27.10
N LEU A 479 -13.74 5.07 -25.84
CA LEU A 479 -13.58 3.91 -24.96
C LEU A 479 -14.52 2.76 -25.35
N LEU A 480 -15.70 3.06 -25.90
CA LEU A 480 -16.59 2.05 -26.50
C LEU A 480 -15.98 1.53 -27.81
N GLU A 481 -15.44 2.42 -28.66
CA GLU A 481 -14.79 2.05 -29.92
C GLU A 481 -13.59 1.10 -29.69
N LEU A 482 -12.83 1.35 -28.62
CA LEU A 482 -11.69 0.52 -28.21
C LEU A 482 -12.09 -0.75 -27.45
N GLY A 483 -13.39 -0.94 -27.16
CA GLY A 483 -13.89 -2.09 -26.40
C GLY A 483 -13.51 -2.08 -24.91
N LEU A 484 -13.13 -0.92 -24.36
CA LEU A 484 -12.76 -0.72 -22.96
C LEU A 484 -13.99 -0.48 -22.06
N LEU A 485 -15.09 -0.01 -22.65
CA LEU A 485 -16.41 0.07 -22.04
C LEU A 485 -17.44 -0.66 -22.92
N ASP A 486 -18.46 -1.22 -22.29
CA ASP A 486 -19.54 -1.96 -22.95
C ASP A 486 -20.88 -1.19 -22.98
N ASN A 487 -20.95 -0.04 -22.30
CA ASN A 487 -22.17 0.77 -22.21
C ASN A 487 -21.85 2.28 -22.15
N GLU A 488 -22.58 3.09 -22.93
CA GLU A 488 -22.40 4.55 -23.00
C GLU A 488 -22.77 5.28 -21.72
N GLU A 489 -23.55 4.67 -20.84
CA GLU A 489 -23.98 5.22 -19.55
C GLU A 489 -23.03 4.83 -18.41
N ALA A 490 -22.07 3.91 -18.65
CA ALA A 490 -21.23 3.35 -17.59
C ALA A 490 -20.46 4.43 -16.84
N TYR A 491 -19.91 5.43 -17.55
CA TYR A 491 -19.12 6.53 -16.97
C TYR A 491 -19.84 7.30 -15.86
N LYS A 492 -21.19 7.30 -15.87
CA LYS A 492 -22.01 7.98 -14.86
C LYS A 492 -21.79 7.37 -13.48
N ALA A 493 -21.48 6.07 -13.40
CA ALA A 493 -21.09 5.43 -12.15
C ALA A 493 -19.82 6.06 -11.55
N GLN A 494 -18.77 6.26 -12.38
CA GLN A 494 -17.54 6.91 -11.92
C GLN A 494 -17.74 8.37 -11.55
N TYR A 495 -18.53 9.11 -12.33
CA TYR A 495 -18.80 10.51 -12.00
C TYR A 495 -19.51 10.64 -10.66
N TYR A 496 -20.52 9.80 -10.43
CA TYR A 496 -21.23 9.80 -9.15
C TYR A 496 -20.34 9.37 -8.00
N SER A 497 -19.60 8.26 -8.13
CA SER A 497 -18.71 7.76 -7.06
C SER A 497 -17.62 8.78 -6.72
N TYR A 498 -17.01 9.41 -7.73
CA TYR A 498 -15.96 10.41 -7.56
C TYR A 498 -16.49 11.68 -6.87
N MET A 499 -17.64 12.21 -7.32
CA MET A 499 -18.26 13.39 -6.70
C MET A 499 -18.74 13.10 -5.28
N MET A 500 -19.32 11.93 -5.02
CA MET A 500 -19.72 11.49 -3.69
C MET A 500 -18.50 11.36 -2.76
N ASN A 501 -17.41 10.78 -3.25
CA ASN A 501 -16.17 10.67 -2.50
C ASN A 501 -15.59 12.04 -2.15
N GLY A 502 -15.39 12.88 -3.17
CA GLY A 502 -14.79 14.21 -3.06
C GLY A 502 -15.56 15.16 -2.13
N LEU A 503 -16.89 15.19 -2.27
CA LEU A 503 -17.77 16.11 -1.53
C LEU A 503 -18.17 15.60 -0.14
N LEU A 504 -18.30 14.29 0.06
CA LEU A 504 -18.89 13.71 1.28
C LEU A 504 -17.99 12.66 1.91
N THR A 505 -17.86 11.49 1.28
CA THR A 505 -17.54 10.28 2.02
C THR A 505 -16.07 10.13 2.37
N GLN A 506 -15.15 10.81 1.69
CA GLN A 506 -13.74 10.76 2.08
C GLN A 506 -13.48 11.42 3.44
N GLN A 507 -14.38 12.29 3.90
CA GLN A 507 -14.25 13.01 5.16
C GLN A 507 -14.22 12.06 6.37
N VAL A 508 -14.72 10.83 6.25
CA VAL A 508 -14.68 9.80 7.33
C VAL A 508 -13.26 9.46 7.79
N ARG A 509 -12.25 9.75 6.95
CA ARG A 509 -10.83 9.53 7.25
C ARG A 509 -10.20 10.64 8.10
N ILE A 510 -10.96 11.69 8.43
CA ILE A 510 -10.44 12.91 9.05
C ILE A 510 -11.01 13.04 10.46
N LYS A 511 -10.14 13.31 11.44
CA LYS A 511 -10.58 13.53 12.82
C LYS A 511 -11.35 14.86 12.95
N PRO A 512 -12.35 14.97 13.85
CA PRO A 512 -13.03 16.22 14.12
C PRO A 512 -12.07 17.39 14.38
N GLY A 513 -12.32 18.53 13.74
CA GLY A 513 -11.48 19.74 13.86
C GLY A 513 -10.16 19.71 13.07
N LYS A 514 -9.85 18.63 12.35
CA LYS A 514 -8.71 18.55 11.42
C LYS A 514 -9.09 18.95 10.00
N GLN A 515 -8.07 19.07 9.15
CA GLN A 515 -8.17 19.48 7.75
C GLN A 515 -7.69 18.34 6.83
N ILE A 516 -7.91 18.49 5.53
CA ILE A 516 -7.40 17.55 4.54
C ILE A 516 -5.91 17.86 4.31
N GLU A 517 -5.03 16.91 4.64
CA GLU A 517 -3.57 17.08 4.52
C GLU A 517 -2.96 16.25 3.36
N GLU A 518 -3.53 15.08 3.08
CA GLU A 518 -3.03 14.14 2.08
C GLU A 518 -3.37 14.61 0.65
N SER A 519 -2.38 14.63 -0.26
CA SER A 519 -2.49 15.22 -1.60
C SER A 519 -3.57 14.57 -2.47
N HIS A 520 -3.77 13.25 -2.41
CA HIS A 520 -4.82 12.59 -3.17
C HIS A 520 -6.23 12.97 -2.65
N MET A 521 -6.42 13.05 -1.33
CA MET A 521 -7.68 13.54 -0.76
C MET A 521 -7.93 15.02 -1.10
N GLN A 522 -6.88 15.83 -1.07
CA GLN A 522 -6.95 17.24 -1.44
C GLN A 522 -7.36 17.39 -2.91
N ASN A 523 -6.79 16.61 -3.83
CA ASN A 523 -7.11 16.71 -5.25
C ASN A 523 -8.59 16.35 -5.52
N ARG A 524 -9.10 15.27 -4.90
CA ARG A 524 -10.49 14.83 -5.04
C ARG A 524 -11.47 15.87 -4.52
N ALA A 525 -11.14 16.46 -3.36
CA ALA A 525 -11.90 17.57 -2.80
C ALA A 525 -11.87 18.80 -3.71
N LEU A 526 -10.70 19.16 -4.25
CA LEU A 526 -10.52 20.27 -5.17
C LEU A 526 -11.45 20.13 -6.38
N ILE A 527 -11.34 19.01 -7.10
CA ILE A 527 -12.11 18.77 -8.33
C ILE A 527 -13.60 18.83 -8.04
N ALA A 528 -14.07 18.09 -7.02
CA ALA A 528 -15.49 17.96 -6.74
C ALA A 528 -16.12 19.26 -6.20
N GLN A 529 -15.46 19.96 -5.28
CA GLN A 529 -15.94 21.25 -4.75
C GLN A 529 -15.92 22.33 -5.83
N TRP A 530 -14.89 22.35 -6.67
CA TRP A 530 -14.83 23.33 -7.75
C TRP A 530 -15.86 23.04 -8.85
N ALA A 531 -16.14 21.77 -9.14
CA ALA A 531 -17.20 21.40 -10.09
C ALA A 531 -18.59 21.75 -9.55
N LEU A 532 -18.81 21.57 -8.23
CA LEU A 532 -20.03 22.00 -7.54
C LEU A 532 -20.23 23.53 -7.63
N GLU A 533 -19.15 24.31 -7.48
CA GLU A 533 -19.23 25.78 -7.62
C GLU A 533 -19.48 26.21 -9.08
N LEU A 534 -18.76 25.63 -10.04
CA LEU A 534 -18.90 25.98 -11.46
C LEU A 534 -20.27 25.59 -12.04
N GLY A 535 -20.83 24.47 -11.59
CA GLY A 535 -22.12 23.97 -12.06
C GLY A 535 -23.34 24.53 -11.30
N LYS A 536 -23.14 25.45 -10.36
CA LYS A 536 -24.19 25.90 -9.44
C LYS A 536 -25.34 26.62 -10.14
N ASP A 537 -25.04 27.54 -11.05
CA ASP A 537 -26.06 28.37 -11.70
C ASP A 537 -26.96 27.56 -12.64
N ASP A 538 -26.42 26.50 -13.25
CA ASP A 538 -27.14 25.56 -14.12
C ASP A 538 -27.65 24.31 -13.38
N ASN A 539 -27.46 24.25 -12.05
CA ASN A 539 -27.85 23.13 -11.19
C ASN A 539 -27.30 21.76 -11.64
N VAL A 540 -26.06 21.71 -12.13
CA VAL A 540 -25.41 20.50 -12.68
C VAL A 540 -25.20 19.44 -11.60
N VAL A 541 -24.67 19.86 -10.45
CA VAL A 541 -24.46 19.04 -9.26
C VAL A 541 -24.96 19.81 -8.05
N GLU A 542 -25.63 19.14 -7.11
CA GLU A 542 -26.10 19.75 -5.87
C GLU A 542 -25.92 18.82 -4.67
N LEU A 543 -25.77 19.41 -3.49
CA LEU A 543 -25.88 18.71 -2.21
C LEU A 543 -27.30 18.86 -1.70
N VAL A 544 -28.05 17.77 -1.69
CA VAL A 544 -29.45 17.75 -1.25
C VAL A 544 -29.56 17.16 0.13
N THR A 545 -30.31 17.83 0.98
CA THR A 545 -30.60 17.34 2.33
C THR A 545 -31.99 16.72 2.34
N ARG A 546 -32.08 15.47 2.83
CA ARG A 546 -33.34 14.74 3.00
C ARG A 546 -33.50 14.33 4.46
N GLU A 547 -34.72 14.38 4.95
CA GLU A 547 -35.05 13.84 6.27
C GLU A 547 -35.24 12.33 6.17
N ASP A 548 -34.52 11.57 6.99
CA ASP A 548 -34.66 10.13 7.08
C ASP A 548 -35.99 9.80 7.77
N GLY A 549 -36.92 9.19 7.03
CA GLY A 549 -38.27 8.92 7.53
C GLY A 549 -38.36 7.94 8.72
N LYS A 550 -37.26 7.25 9.08
CA LYS A 550 -37.21 6.35 10.24
C LYS A 550 -36.62 7.03 11.47
N THR A 551 -35.61 7.87 11.28
CA THR A 551 -34.83 8.47 12.38
C THR A 551 -35.13 9.96 12.59
N GLY A 552 -35.81 10.61 11.65
CA GLY A 552 -36.04 12.06 11.63
C GLY A 552 -34.75 12.87 11.41
N GLN A 553 -33.65 12.21 11.04
CA GLN A 553 -32.35 12.85 10.91
C GLN A 553 -32.16 13.41 9.51
N SER A 554 -31.62 14.62 9.44
CA SER A 554 -31.21 15.24 8.19
C SER A 554 -29.96 14.54 7.63
N LYS A 555 -30.03 14.09 6.38
CA LYS A 555 -28.94 13.43 5.65
C LYS A 555 -28.66 14.15 4.34
N THR A 556 -27.41 14.45 4.08
CA THR A 556 -26.93 15.13 2.87
C THR A 556 -26.47 14.13 1.82
N PHE A 557 -26.91 14.29 0.57
CA PHE A 557 -26.59 13.42 -0.56
C PHE A 557 -26.09 14.25 -1.74
N VAL A 558 -25.21 13.68 -2.55
CA VAL A 558 -24.86 14.24 -3.86
C VAL A 558 -25.97 13.91 -4.85
N ARG A 559 -26.38 14.89 -5.66
CA ARG A 559 -27.17 14.66 -6.87
C ARG A 559 -26.41 15.23 -8.05
N ILE A 560 -26.29 14.45 -9.12
CA ILE A 560 -25.84 14.93 -10.43
C ILE A 560 -27.07 14.97 -11.33
N ASN A 561 -27.44 16.17 -11.77
CA ASN A 561 -28.60 16.40 -12.63
C ASN A 561 -28.23 16.34 -14.11
N ASP A 562 -26.99 16.69 -14.46
CA ASP A 562 -26.52 16.72 -15.84
C ASP A 562 -25.07 16.22 -15.93
N TYR A 563 -24.92 14.95 -16.35
CA TYR A 563 -23.63 14.30 -16.50
C TYR A 563 -22.83 14.82 -17.71
N GLU A 564 -23.50 15.31 -18.76
CA GLU A 564 -22.83 15.84 -19.94
C GLU A 564 -22.23 17.21 -19.63
N THR A 565 -22.99 18.09 -18.97
CA THR A 565 -22.48 19.38 -18.52
C THR A 565 -21.36 19.21 -17.49
N LEU A 566 -21.45 18.21 -16.61
CA LEU A 566 -20.36 17.89 -15.69
C LEU A 566 -19.06 17.50 -16.43
N ARG A 567 -19.15 16.78 -17.56
CA ARG A 567 -17.97 16.47 -18.40
C ARG A 567 -17.33 17.75 -18.96
N TYR A 568 -18.12 18.73 -19.40
CA TYR A 568 -17.58 20.02 -19.86
C TYR A 568 -16.91 20.81 -18.72
N ILE A 569 -17.44 20.72 -17.50
CA ILE A 569 -16.80 21.29 -16.31
C ILE A 569 -15.44 20.61 -16.08
N PHE A 570 -15.36 19.28 -16.09
CA PHE A 570 -14.08 18.56 -15.96
C PHE A 570 -13.09 18.95 -17.07
N ALA A 571 -13.56 19.14 -18.31
CA ALA A 571 -12.73 19.61 -19.42
C ALA A 571 -12.13 21.00 -19.15
N TYR A 572 -12.95 21.93 -18.63
CA TYR A 572 -12.49 23.27 -18.25
C TYR A 572 -11.47 23.21 -17.10
N GLN A 573 -11.77 22.44 -16.06
CA GLN A 573 -10.85 22.26 -14.93
C GLN A 573 -9.51 21.66 -15.39
N LEU A 574 -9.53 20.65 -16.27
CA LEU A 574 -8.33 20.03 -16.82
C LEU A 574 -7.48 21.04 -17.58
N ALA A 575 -8.12 21.85 -18.43
CA ALA A 575 -7.43 22.89 -19.20
C ALA A 575 -6.76 23.95 -18.31
N GLU A 576 -7.42 24.36 -17.22
CA GLU A 576 -6.87 25.36 -16.31
C GLU A 576 -5.79 24.79 -15.38
N ILE A 577 -5.98 23.57 -14.85
CA ILE A 577 -4.96 22.89 -14.05
C ILE A 577 -3.71 22.60 -14.89
N GLN A 578 -3.87 22.17 -16.14
CA GLN A 578 -2.76 22.02 -17.06
C GLN A 578 -2.05 23.36 -17.32
N ARG A 579 -2.80 24.47 -17.52
CA ARG A 579 -2.18 25.81 -17.67
C ARG A 579 -1.34 26.17 -16.45
N ILE A 580 -1.91 26.02 -15.25
CA ILE A 580 -1.24 26.32 -13.98
C ILE A 580 0.08 25.55 -13.87
N LYS A 581 0.05 24.24 -14.15
CA LYS A 581 1.26 23.41 -14.14
C LYS A 581 2.25 23.86 -15.22
N SER A 582 1.79 24.00 -16.46
CA SER A 582 2.65 24.28 -17.60
C SER A 582 3.32 25.66 -17.56
N GLU A 583 2.69 26.64 -16.91
CA GLU A 583 3.21 28.00 -16.73
C GLU A 583 3.94 28.18 -15.38
N GLY A 584 3.81 27.24 -14.45
CA GLY A 584 4.39 27.36 -13.10
C GLY A 584 3.66 28.39 -12.22
N ASP A 585 2.34 28.53 -12.40
CA ASP A 585 1.51 29.54 -11.73
C ASP A 585 1.21 29.17 -10.27
N PHE A 586 2.22 29.36 -9.41
CA PHE A 586 2.14 29.07 -7.98
C PHE A 586 0.94 29.74 -7.29
N TYR A 587 0.62 30.98 -7.66
CA TYR A 587 -0.42 31.75 -6.97
C TYR A 587 -1.82 31.21 -7.29
N MET A 588 -2.08 30.82 -8.55
CA MET A 588 -3.34 30.18 -8.90
C MET A 588 -3.46 28.76 -8.34
N ALA A 589 -2.38 27.97 -8.36
CA ALA A 589 -2.34 26.68 -7.68
C ALA A 589 -2.73 26.80 -6.21
N ARG A 590 -2.07 27.73 -5.49
CA ARG A 590 -2.39 28.06 -4.10
C ARG A 590 -3.86 28.46 -3.94
N ALA A 591 -4.37 29.36 -4.78
CA ALA A 591 -5.74 29.85 -4.66
C ALA A 591 -6.78 28.73 -4.79
N LEU A 592 -6.60 27.80 -5.72
CA LEU A 592 -7.51 26.65 -5.90
C LEU A 592 -7.42 25.69 -4.71
N VAL A 593 -6.21 25.27 -4.34
CA VAL A 593 -6.00 24.29 -3.26
C VAL A 593 -6.53 24.85 -1.93
N GLU A 594 -6.16 26.08 -1.57
CA GLU A 594 -6.59 26.69 -0.29
C GLU A 594 -8.10 26.93 -0.22
N LYS A 595 -8.76 27.15 -1.36
CA LYS A 595 -10.21 27.37 -1.41
C LYS A 595 -11.00 26.07 -1.34
N TYR A 596 -10.59 25.05 -2.08
CA TYR A 596 -11.43 23.86 -2.33
C TYR A 596 -10.91 22.57 -1.67
N ALA A 597 -9.63 22.49 -1.36
CA ALA A 597 -8.98 21.21 -1.08
C ALA A 597 -8.63 20.97 0.39
N ILE A 598 -8.66 22.00 1.25
CA ILE A 598 -8.12 21.93 2.62
C ILE A 598 -9.20 21.93 3.68
N LYS A 599 -10.15 22.88 3.61
CA LYS A 599 -11.09 23.17 4.71
C LYS A 599 -12.35 22.32 4.59
N LEU A 600 -12.72 21.68 5.70
CA LEU A 600 -13.99 20.96 5.84
C LEU A 600 -15.08 21.85 6.42
N ASN A 601 -16.32 21.65 5.97
CA ASN A 601 -17.48 22.18 6.67
C ASN A 601 -17.72 21.33 7.93
N PRO A 602 -17.57 21.88 9.15
CA PRO A 602 -17.64 21.09 10.38
C PRO A 602 -19.01 20.46 10.64
N VAL A 603 -20.10 21.07 10.15
CA VAL A 603 -21.45 20.52 10.30
C VAL A 603 -21.63 19.29 9.41
N LEU A 604 -21.24 19.40 8.14
CA LEU A 604 -21.31 18.30 7.19
C LEU A 604 -20.36 17.16 7.58
N HIS A 605 -19.16 17.50 8.04
CA HIS A 605 -18.18 16.52 8.50
C HIS A 605 -18.71 15.71 9.69
N ALA A 606 -19.29 16.38 10.70
CA ALA A 606 -19.92 15.71 11.83
C ALA A 606 -21.10 14.82 11.41
N GLU A 607 -21.89 15.25 10.42
CA GLU A 607 -22.97 14.44 9.86
C GLU A 607 -22.43 13.16 9.20
N VAL A 608 -21.41 13.28 8.35
CA VAL A 608 -20.79 12.16 7.62
C VAL A 608 -20.16 11.16 8.58
N LEU A 609 -19.39 11.62 9.58
CA LEU A 609 -18.80 10.74 10.59
C LEU A 609 -19.88 9.95 11.34
N ARG A 610 -20.92 10.63 11.82
CA ARG A 610 -22.04 10.01 12.55
C ARG A 610 -22.80 8.99 11.69
N ARG A 611 -22.99 9.25 10.40
CA ARG A 611 -23.62 8.31 9.46
C ARG A 611 -22.74 7.09 9.24
N TYR A 612 -21.44 7.30 9.05
CA TYR A 612 -20.47 6.24 8.83
C TYR A 612 -20.25 5.35 10.06
N GLU A 613 -20.23 5.93 11.26
CA GLU A 613 -20.16 5.18 12.53
C GLU A 613 -21.28 4.14 12.65
N ASN A 614 -22.49 4.45 12.19
CA ASN A 614 -23.63 3.52 12.22
C ASN A 614 -23.45 2.31 11.27
N LEU A 615 -22.56 2.40 10.28
CA LEU A 615 -22.27 1.30 9.37
C LEU A 615 -21.35 0.25 10.00
N ASN A 616 -20.69 0.58 11.12
CA ASN A 616 -19.67 -0.26 11.74
C ASN A 616 -18.58 -0.72 10.75
N ILE A 617 -18.27 0.05 9.71
CA ILE A 617 -17.20 -0.27 8.76
C ILE A 617 -15.88 0.16 9.38
N VAL A 618 -14.98 -0.79 9.61
CA VAL A 618 -13.66 -0.47 10.15
C VAL A 618 -12.78 0.23 9.11
N PRO A 619 -11.91 1.16 9.51
CA PRO A 619 -11.12 1.98 8.60
C PRO A 619 -9.96 1.22 7.96
N TYR A 620 -9.35 0.28 8.68
CA TYR A 620 -8.17 -0.45 8.20
C TYR A 620 -8.53 -1.84 7.69
N LYS A 621 -7.73 -2.31 6.74
CA LYS A 621 -7.93 -3.55 6.03
C LYS A 621 -6.57 -4.20 5.84
N GLY A 622 -6.53 -5.52 5.87
CA GLY A 622 -5.37 -6.27 5.45
C GLY A 622 -5.79 -7.62 4.89
N PHE A 623 -4.82 -8.38 4.42
CA PHE A 623 -5.06 -9.54 3.58
C PHE A 623 -4.48 -10.80 4.21
N ILE A 624 -5.20 -11.90 4.07
CA ILE A 624 -4.71 -13.25 4.37
C ILE A 624 -4.20 -13.84 3.06
N ASN A 625 -2.93 -14.26 3.02
CA ASN A 625 -2.33 -14.87 1.84
C ASN A 625 -3.00 -16.23 1.55
N PRO A 626 -3.03 -16.67 0.29
CA PRO A 626 -3.36 -18.06 -0.01
C PRO A 626 -2.23 -19.01 0.42
N VAL A 627 -2.57 -20.27 0.63
CA VAL A 627 -1.60 -21.35 0.85
C VAL A 627 -1.30 -22.01 -0.49
N LEU A 628 -0.04 -21.95 -0.92
CA LEU A 628 0.45 -22.63 -2.12
C LEU A 628 1.08 -23.97 -1.75
N THR A 629 0.53 -25.07 -2.26
CA THR A 629 1.00 -26.43 -1.96
C THR A 629 1.47 -27.16 -3.21
N PRO A 630 2.76 -27.54 -3.31
CA PRO A 630 3.25 -28.39 -4.38
C PRO A 630 2.64 -29.79 -4.32
N VAL A 631 2.22 -30.33 -5.47
CA VAL A 631 1.75 -31.70 -5.66
C VAL A 631 2.85 -32.50 -6.34
N TYR A 632 3.21 -33.65 -5.77
CA TYR A 632 4.30 -34.49 -6.24
C TYR A 632 3.79 -35.76 -6.93
N ASN A 633 4.51 -36.22 -7.94
CA ASN A 633 4.32 -37.56 -8.51
C ASN A 633 5.08 -38.64 -7.71
N ASP A 634 4.95 -39.90 -8.12
CA ASP A 634 5.62 -41.05 -7.50
C ASP A 634 7.16 -40.97 -7.55
N PHE A 635 7.73 -40.11 -8.40
CA PHE A 635 9.16 -39.87 -8.54
C PHE A 635 9.66 -38.68 -7.72
N GLY A 636 8.78 -38.01 -6.97
CA GLY A 636 9.12 -36.83 -6.17
C GLY A 636 9.26 -35.54 -6.98
N GLU A 637 8.76 -35.50 -8.21
CA GLU A 637 8.76 -34.30 -9.05
C GLU A 637 7.46 -33.52 -8.83
N VAL A 638 7.56 -32.18 -8.76
CA VAL A 638 6.38 -31.30 -8.65
C VAL A 638 5.64 -31.28 -9.99
N ILE A 639 4.39 -31.75 -9.99
CA ILE A 639 3.52 -31.81 -11.17
C ILE A 639 2.42 -30.75 -11.16
N ASP A 640 2.11 -30.18 -10.00
CA ASP A 640 1.22 -29.03 -9.86
C ASP A 640 1.55 -28.21 -8.61
N VAL A 641 1.02 -26.99 -8.53
CA VAL A 641 0.94 -26.21 -7.28
C VAL A 641 -0.51 -25.80 -7.12
N VAL A 642 -1.14 -26.27 -6.05
CA VAL A 642 -2.55 -25.98 -5.76
C VAL A 642 -2.67 -24.84 -4.77
N VAL A 643 -3.75 -24.06 -4.91
CA VAL A 643 -4.04 -22.89 -4.10
C VAL A 643 -5.16 -23.21 -3.12
N ASP A 644 -4.96 -22.90 -1.84
CA ASP A 644 -5.98 -23.00 -0.81
C ASP A 644 -6.20 -21.63 -0.14
N TYR A 645 -7.47 -21.30 0.09
CA TYR A 645 -7.92 -20.04 0.69
C TYR A 645 -8.64 -20.27 2.03
N SER A 646 -8.59 -21.47 2.60
CA SER A 646 -9.35 -21.84 3.80
C SER A 646 -8.67 -21.47 5.11
N GLU A 647 -7.34 -21.29 5.12
CA GLU A 647 -6.57 -21.03 6.33
C GLU A 647 -6.94 -19.69 6.98
N SER A 648 -7.37 -19.71 8.25
CA SER A 648 -7.70 -18.49 9.01
C SER A 648 -6.47 -17.64 9.32
N TYR A 649 -6.68 -16.38 9.71
CA TYR A 649 -5.56 -15.49 10.04
C TYR A 649 -4.70 -16.02 11.20
N THR A 650 -5.33 -16.46 12.29
CA THR A 650 -4.60 -17.04 13.43
C THR A 650 -3.78 -18.26 13.01
N GLU A 651 -4.37 -19.18 12.22
CA GLU A 651 -3.65 -20.36 11.72
C GLU A 651 -2.46 -19.96 10.85
N GLN A 652 -2.66 -18.99 9.94
CA GLN A 652 -1.61 -18.47 9.08
C GLN A 652 -0.47 -17.83 9.86
N MET A 653 -0.78 -17.03 10.89
CA MET A 653 0.23 -16.33 11.69
C MET A 653 1.05 -17.32 12.50
N LEU A 654 0.41 -18.31 13.10
CA LEU A 654 1.09 -19.38 13.82
C LEU A 654 1.89 -20.27 12.88
N ARG A 655 1.40 -20.56 11.67
CA ARG A 655 2.16 -21.28 10.65
C ARG A 655 3.40 -20.48 10.23
N TYR A 656 3.28 -19.17 10.01
CA TYR A 656 4.43 -18.32 9.70
C TYR A 656 5.46 -18.30 10.84
N SER A 657 5.00 -18.20 12.09
CA SER A 657 5.88 -18.27 13.26
C SER A 657 6.50 -19.65 13.50
N ARG A 658 5.93 -20.72 12.93
CA ARG A 658 6.48 -22.09 13.02
C ARG A 658 7.44 -22.40 11.88
N ASP A 659 7.03 -22.13 10.65
CA ASP A 659 7.70 -22.63 9.44
C ASP A 659 8.68 -21.61 8.83
N TYR A 660 8.48 -20.31 9.08
CA TYR A 660 9.25 -19.22 8.47
C TYR A 660 9.99 -18.36 9.50
N GLN A 661 9.98 -18.77 10.77
CA GLN A 661 10.75 -18.10 11.83
C GLN A 661 12.23 -18.45 11.69
N THR A 662 13.09 -17.43 11.67
CA THR A 662 14.54 -17.58 11.44
C THR A 662 15.41 -16.76 12.38
N LEU A 663 14.86 -15.71 13.01
CA LEU A 663 15.55 -14.83 13.96
C LEU A 663 15.06 -15.07 15.37
#